data_AF-A0A9D8N3R0-F1
#
_entry.id   AF-A0A9D8N3R0-F1
#
_cell.length_a   1.000
_cell.length_b   1.000
_cell.length_c   1.000
_cell.angle_alpha   90.00
_cell.angle_beta   90.00
_cell.angle_gamma   90.00
#
_symmetry.space_group_name_H-M   'P 1'
#
loop_
_entity.id
_entity.type
_entity.pdbx_description
1 polymer ?
#
loop_
_entity_poly.entity_id
_entity_poly.type
_entity_poly.pdbx_seq_one_letter_code
_entity_poly.pdbx_strand_id
1 'polypeptide(L)'
;MRKFFTYLAVILLVTAIGIATASCNSGTGKENEPDGSKQTVSASDTETSAHQSTTETSSDEQSQSDSTDQSSEGQSSSEDPGEQPPAKTEAKVILLAGQSNAVGQSYTYHLSDEQIEKYQNGFENVKIFLSCNPFGGEPVLTNDFVKVTSGFGKYTDPTTYPEGCFGPELGLAEYLTETYPDETFYIIKDATGATTLYDRWYSESSFGYKGVLAYEENNLYKHFLDRIDAGMDILKEQDIDAKIVSLVWVQGENDAKDYVSHYYTLWNNFMDDLNGYVDAKGYTNGKGISVIQGGVTEYWTNGEALNNVKALYAEEHSKAFFVETAGEAWATYDRDNTDYAHFDAAAMLELGRRFGAKFTEALALTDEADVYTPVTLSGAGTEEDPVIIDDQLKYLAFARETLNDDFSGKFIKLTADIGSENSPVKVILGTQGTLPFAGTLDGNGKSVYVKIVSKDFGGLIGTSGGATVKDLTVNGSVKTTVKEYHVGGIIGVVNYASGALTTVTGCTNNASVTAITDSTQAGGIVGRCYGSLIITDCTNTGAITTKGNYAAGILAYTIKSDYATAEPVITIDNCTNTGAVSGVKGIGGIVGLISPNMTIADVDVTRVSNSGEISGTEQVGGIIGRIGAGAFENLTITYYHAPITAGGADIVIGSDGNTNVTAYSVAECVEHEYVAVALKMPSCEVEGYEAHYDCSVCGRHFVNSGEGYRKVELDDIAIAALDHDFSGEVTYAYENDGWYKYTACTRCDAKNKEAHEHEYDAVTGICVCGTQRPGHNGEKVEGTAATFATTGVKDYYYCADCGGYFADEECTAEITDVDEWKVLPAQKDDTDFVSSEDNWYLIANATDHAALASLVNAGTMTSGYFRLTADIGSEDDPVNVVIGSYVSSTDYTKAFHGVFDGNGHEVYLGLTPTAEHSGLFGVASGATIKNVTVRGYITSTHGRIGGIAAYITASSLVENCYNYATITSETKGTNGDVGGIVGIVGATSSVKDCGNYASVSITGAKTRAGGIVGNMKGTEITGCVNGTSGTAATVTSGTANYAGGISGSIDGAGAKINNCINYMDVSGAKGVGGILGLLNPAGTYNFANNENYGTVSVTGGGALGETNQAGKLIGRVAGQKINLTVVDCYDQGTLATSISDVVASEGATAKGGTLTVSNTDGAPATKTGND
;
A
#
# COMPACT_ATOMS: atom_id res chain seq x y z
N MET A 1 38.58 -31.22 -13.15
CA MET A 1 39.92 -30.61 -12.92
C MET A 1 39.72 -29.13 -12.64
N ARG A 2 40.48 -28.51 -11.72
CA ARG A 2 40.51 -27.06 -11.40
C ARG A 2 39.14 -26.35 -11.58
N LYS A 3 38.19 -26.61 -10.68
CA LYS A 3 37.90 -25.79 -9.48
C LYS A 3 37.50 -24.33 -9.83
N PHE A 4 36.34 -23.79 -9.46
CA PHE A 4 35.17 -24.33 -8.73
C PHE A 4 35.46 -25.07 -7.40
N PHE A 5 35.81 -24.31 -6.36
CA PHE A 5 35.41 -24.57 -4.96
C PHE A 5 35.94 -23.45 -4.04
N THR A 6 35.25 -23.25 -2.92
CA THR A 6 35.67 -22.48 -1.73
C THR A 6 35.66 -20.94 -1.86
N TYR A 7 34.58 -20.33 -1.36
CA TYR A 7 34.60 -19.01 -0.75
C TYR A 7 33.66 -18.94 0.46
N LEU A 8 34.09 -19.56 1.57
CA LEU A 8 33.54 -19.32 2.90
C LEU A 8 34.61 -19.65 3.95
N ALA A 9 34.62 -18.89 5.06
CA ALA A 9 35.27 -19.17 6.34
C ALA A 9 36.83 -19.20 6.47
N VAL A 10 37.33 -18.27 7.32
CA VAL A 10 38.14 -18.55 8.55
C VAL A 10 39.71 -18.50 8.54
N ILE A 11 40.23 -17.53 9.33
CA ILE A 11 41.48 -17.50 10.16
C ILE A 11 42.89 -17.16 9.57
N LEU A 12 43.30 -15.89 9.79
CA LEU A 12 44.47 -15.34 10.54
C LEU A 12 45.95 -15.79 10.38
N LEU A 13 46.81 -14.75 10.46
CA LEU A 13 48.08 -14.58 11.25
C LEU A 13 49.48 -14.94 10.70
N VAL A 14 50.48 -14.33 11.38
CA VAL A 14 51.97 -14.47 11.31
C VAL A 14 52.65 -13.75 10.12
N THR A 15 53.66 -12.87 10.24
CA THR A 15 54.28 -11.98 11.31
C THR A 15 54.97 -10.79 10.55
N ALA A 16 55.98 -9.97 10.95
CA ALA A 16 57.01 -9.94 12.00
C ALA A 16 57.72 -8.54 12.14
N ILE A 17 58.62 -8.42 13.13
CA ILE A 17 59.61 -7.34 13.40
C ILE A 17 59.05 -5.99 13.90
N GLY A 18 59.42 -5.46 15.09
CA GLY A 18 60.14 -6.10 16.20
C GLY A 18 60.78 -5.17 17.26
N ILE A 19 60.75 -5.63 18.52
CA ILE A 19 61.71 -5.33 19.63
C ILE A 19 61.76 -3.89 20.21
N ALA A 20 61.25 -3.72 21.45
CA ALA A 20 62.01 -3.16 22.59
C ALA A 20 61.23 -3.36 23.92
N THR A 21 61.94 -3.44 25.06
CA THR A 21 61.36 -3.69 26.40
C THR A 21 61.78 -2.62 27.42
N ALA A 22 60.86 -2.24 28.33
CA ALA A 22 61.15 -1.69 29.66
C ALA A 22 59.89 -1.78 30.55
N SER A 23 60.05 -1.74 31.88
CA SER A 23 58.95 -1.94 32.84
C SER A 23 59.13 -1.14 34.14
N CYS A 24 58.09 -1.22 34.99
CA CYS A 24 58.09 -1.01 36.45
C CYS A 24 57.84 0.39 37.06
N ASN A 25 56.85 0.36 37.97
CA ASN A 25 56.86 0.90 39.34
C ASN A 25 56.38 2.33 39.67
N SER A 26 55.14 2.37 40.19
CA SER A 26 54.80 2.81 41.56
C SER A 26 55.44 4.07 42.14
N GLY A 27 54.60 5.04 42.52
CA GLY A 27 54.95 6.11 43.45
C GLY A 27 53.71 6.71 44.12
N THR A 28 53.59 6.61 45.44
CA THR A 28 52.54 7.30 46.22
C THR A 28 52.96 8.74 46.53
N GLY A 29 51.99 9.67 46.52
CA GLY A 29 52.22 11.06 46.91
C GLY A 29 50.90 11.75 47.28
N LYS A 30 50.72 12.05 48.57
CA LYS A 30 49.79 13.10 49.02
C LYS A 30 50.53 14.44 48.92
N GLU A 31 49.80 15.56 48.82
CA GLU A 31 49.87 16.62 49.83
C GLU A 31 48.85 17.77 49.65
N ASN A 32 48.38 18.27 50.80
CA ASN A 32 47.93 19.63 51.15
C ASN A 32 46.69 20.29 50.49
N GLU A 33 45.75 20.66 51.38
CA GLU A 33 44.77 21.75 51.24
C GLU A 33 45.47 23.14 51.28
N PRO A 34 44.75 24.28 51.12
CA PRO A 34 44.10 24.88 52.31
C PRO A 34 42.76 25.64 52.08
N ASP A 35 41.91 25.63 53.13
CA ASP A 35 41.02 26.71 53.66
C ASP A 35 40.11 27.51 52.68
N GLY A 36 38.79 27.67 52.87
CA GLY A 36 37.84 27.32 53.95
C GLY A 36 36.41 27.76 53.56
N SER A 37 35.37 27.82 54.41
CA SER A 37 35.25 27.53 55.85
C SER A 37 33.76 27.42 56.28
N LYS A 38 33.43 26.59 57.29
CA LYS A 38 32.38 26.75 58.36
C LYS A 38 30.89 27.01 57.96
N GLN A 39 29.85 26.50 58.66
CA GLN A 39 29.74 25.59 59.82
C GLN A 39 28.28 25.06 60.00
N THR A 40 28.12 23.79 60.41
CA THR A 40 27.16 23.19 61.41
C THR A 40 25.72 23.77 61.61
N VAL A 41 24.67 22.97 61.85
CA VAL A 41 24.43 22.14 63.08
C VAL A 41 23.42 20.98 62.86
N SER A 42 23.61 19.89 63.63
CA SER A 42 22.84 18.63 63.91
C SER A 42 21.29 18.61 63.77
N ALA A 43 20.56 17.48 63.78
CA ALA A 43 20.76 16.09 64.30
C ALA A 43 19.68 15.12 63.73
N SER A 44 19.62 13.79 63.94
CA SER A 44 20.57 12.71 64.33
C SER A 44 19.89 11.31 64.17
N ASP A 45 20.66 10.22 64.32
CA ASP A 45 20.24 8.83 64.66
C ASP A 45 19.36 8.01 63.65
N THR A 46 19.57 6.70 63.39
CA THR A 46 20.51 5.70 63.95
C THR A 46 20.85 4.57 62.94
N GLU A 47 21.79 3.69 63.33
CA GLU A 47 22.40 2.53 62.64
C GLU A 47 21.38 1.39 62.26
N THR A 48 21.68 0.30 61.52
CA THR A 48 22.94 -0.48 61.35
C THR A 48 22.99 -1.37 60.08
N SER A 49 24.12 -2.05 59.90
CA SER A 49 24.65 -2.89 58.80
C SER A 49 23.87 -4.11 58.25
N ALA A 50 23.88 -4.21 56.90
CA ALA A 50 24.51 -5.25 56.06
C ALA A 50 24.13 -6.76 56.04
N HIS A 51 24.30 -7.30 54.82
CA HIS A 51 24.73 -8.65 54.42
C HIS A 51 23.67 -9.72 54.06
N GLN A 52 24.15 -10.78 53.39
CA GLN A 52 23.34 -11.73 52.61
C GLN A 52 22.92 -12.98 53.40
N SER A 53 21.89 -13.66 52.87
CA SER A 53 21.89 -15.11 52.59
C SER A 53 20.92 -16.01 53.39
N THR A 54 20.25 -16.87 52.61
CA THR A 54 19.81 -18.26 52.87
C THR A 54 18.66 -18.65 53.83
N THR A 55 17.82 -19.54 53.27
CA THR A 55 17.20 -20.76 53.86
C THR A 55 16.03 -20.70 54.86
N GLU A 56 14.90 -21.21 54.36
CA GLU A 56 14.24 -22.47 54.78
C GLU A 56 12.91 -22.49 55.57
N THR A 57 12.15 -23.53 55.22
CA THR A 57 11.15 -24.32 55.97
C THR A 57 9.90 -23.65 56.58
N SER A 58 8.77 -23.90 55.89
CA SER A 58 7.61 -24.67 56.37
C SER A 58 7.40 -24.90 57.88
N SER A 59 6.14 -24.91 58.31
CA SER A 59 5.49 -26.18 58.68
C SER A 59 3.95 -26.11 58.77
N ASP A 60 3.35 -27.30 58.75
CA ASP A 60 2.07 -27.71 59.35
C ASP A 60 0.70 -27.21 58.81
N GLU A 61 -0.38 -27.98 58.94
CA GLU A 61 -0.61 -29.41 58.65
C GLU A 61 -2.12 -29.73 58.82
N GLN A 62 -2.53 -30.93 58.40
CA GLN A 62 -3.73 -31.67 58.85
C GLN A 62 -5.15 -31.13 58.53
N SER A 63 -6.17 -31.99 58.39
CA SER A 63 -6.25 -33.39 57.91
C SER A 63 -7.72 -33.83 57.77
N GLN A 64 -7.94 -35.03 57.22
CA GLN A 64 -9.12 -35.90 57.40
C GLN A 64 -10.46 -35.50 56.73
N SER A 65 -11.36 -36.44 56.36
CA SER A 65 -11.22 -37.83 55.83
C SER A 65 -12.62 -38.40 55.47
N ASP A 66 -12.62 -39.57 54.80
CA ASP A 66 -13.74 -40.48 54.43
C ASP A 66 -14.36 -40.27 53.02
N SER A 67 -14.24 -41.21 52.06
CA SER A 67 -14.57 -42.67 51.97
C SER A 67 -16.02 -42.91 51.46
N THR A 68 -16.37 -43.93 50.67
CA THR A 68 -15.78 -45.23 50.26
C THR A 68 -15.91 -45.45 48.72
N ASP A 69 -14.92 -46.00 48.00
CA ASP A 69 -14.72 -47.45 47.68
C ASP A 69 -16.00 -48.13 47.11
N GLN A 70 -16.04 -48.59 45.84
CA GLN A 70 -15.61 -49.92 45.32
C GLN A 70 -15.67 -49.98 43.77
N SER A 71 -15.11 -50.95 43.01
CA SER A 71 -13.95 -51.86 43.18
C SER A 71 -13.77 -52.76 41.93
N SER A 72 -12.56 -52.96 41.41
CA SER A 72 -12.18 -54.19 40.67
C SER A 72 -10.64 -54.32 40.54
N GLU A 73 -10.13 -55.54 40.64
CA GLU A 73 -8.68 -55.85 40.70
C GLU A 73 -8.09 -56.17 39.31
N GLY A 74 -6.80 -55.89 39.10
CA GLY A 74 -6.13 -56.07 37.80
C GLY A 74 -4.60 -56.06 37.83
N GLN A 75 -4.01 -56.87 38.72
CA GLN A 75 -2.57 -57.19 38.91
C GLN A 75 -1.49 -56.43 38.11
N SER A 76 -0.55 -55.82 38.83
CA SER A 76 0.70 -55.25 38.30
C SER A 76 1.68 -56.29 37.75
N SER A 77 2.36 -55.97 36.64
CA SER A 77 3.71 -56.43 36.33
C SER A 77 4.60 -55.22 36.00
N SER A 78 5.84 -55.22 36.50
CA SER A 78 6.80 -54.12 36.35
C SER A 78 7.52 -54.15 35.01
N GLU A 79 7.72 -52.98 34.39
CA GLU A 79 8.71 -52.76 33.33
C GLU A 79 9.67 -51.61 33.72
N ASP A 80 10.80 -51.52 33.01
CA ASP A 80 11.94 -50.64 33.30
C ASP A 80 11.63 -49.14 33.13
N PRO A 81 12.50 -48.22 33.62
CA PRO A 81 12.39 -46.79 33.30
C PRO A 81 12.78 -46.57 31.83
N GLY A 82 11.76 -46.68 30.97
CA GLY A 82 11.89 -46.50 29.53
C GLY A 82 12.49 -45.15 29.16
N GLU A 83 13.49 -45.23 28.29
CA GLU A 83 14.02 -44.17 27.42
C GLU A 83 12.92 -43.17 26.99
N GLN A 84 13.19 -41.86 27.09
CA GLN A 84 12.26 -40.87 26.50
C GLN A 84 12.07 -41.22 25.02
N PRO A 85 10.84 -41.22 24.49
CA PRO A 85 10.65 -41.36 23.05
C PRO A 85 11.44 -40.24 22.35
N PRO A 86 12.12 -40.52 21.22
CA PRO A 86 12.79 -39.48 20.47
C PRO A 86 11.79 -38.39 20.12
N ALA A 87 12.23 -37.13 20.19
CA ALA A 87 11.40 -35.99 19.81
C ALA A 87 10.85 -36.23 18.39
N LYS A 88 9.53 -36.16 18.23
CA LYS A 88 8.90 -36.29 16.91
C LYS A 88 9.42 -35.14 16.04
N THR A 89 9.89 -35.47 14.84
CA THR A 89 10.22 -34.45 13.84
C THR A 89 8.91 -33.81 13.39
N GLU A 90 8.79 -32.49 13.57
CA GLU A 90 7.58 -31.74 13.20
C GLU A 90 7.34 -31.80 11.68
N ALA A 91 6.14 -32.24 11.30
CA ALA A 91 5.75 -32.43 9.90
C ALA A 91 5.30 -31.10 9.27
N LYS A 92 5.79 -30.83 8.06
CA LYS A 92 5.58 -29.55 7.38
C LYS A 92 4.39 -29.63 6.44
N VAL A 93 3.39 -28.77 6.69
CA VAL A 93 2.16 -28.66 5.90
C VAL A 93 2.23 -27.42 5.01
N ILE A 94 1.97 -27.63 3.71
CA ILE A 94 1.91 -26.60 2.68
C ILE A 94 0.46 -26.52 2.20
N LEU A 95 -0.13 -25.32 2.21
CA LEU A 95 -1.43 -25.10 1.60
C LEU A 95 -1.24 -24.79 0.11
N LEU A 96 -2.12 -25.29 -0.77
CA LEU A 96 -2.08 -25.00 -2.20
C LEU A 96 -3.48 -24.65 -2.69
N ALA A 97 -3.71 -23.39 -3.03
CA ALA A 97 -5.03 -22.90 -3.40
C ALA A 97 -5.05 -21.97 -4.62
N GLY A 98 -6.25 -21.78 -5.19
CA GLY A 98 -6.47 -20.85 -6.30
C GLY A 98 -7.41 -21.38 -7.38
N GLN A 99 -7.18 -20.95 -8.63
CA GLN A 99 -8.08 -21.24 -9.75
C GLN A 99 -7.58 -22.33 -10.71
N SER A 100 -7.76 -22.20 -12.03
CA SER A 100 -7.67 -23.35 -12.95
C SER A 100 -6.25 -23.90 -13.10
N ASN A 101 -5.23 -23.06 -12.97
CA ASN A 101 -3.84 -23.51 -12.92
C ASN A 101 -3.50 -24.17 -11.57
N ALA A 102 -4.06 -23.72 -10.44
CA ALA A 102 -3.98 -24.45 -9.16
C ALA A 102 -4.65 -25.83 -9.23
N VAL A 103 -5.84 -25.93 -9.82
CA VAL A 103 -6.55 -27.20 -10.04
C VAL A 103 -5.66 -28.18 -10.80
N GLY A 104 -5.03 -27.72 -11.89
CA GLY A 104 -4.22 -28.54 -12.76
C GLY A 104 -4.96 -28.88 -14.06
N GLN A 105 -4.63 -28.13 -15.12
CA GLN A 105 -5.22 -28.25 -16.46
C GLN A 105 -4.21 -28.73 -17.51
N SER A 106 -2.94 -28.89 -17.13
CA SER A 106 -1.90 -29.41 -18.02
C SER A 106 -2.02 -30.92 -18.14
N TYR A 107 -1.98 -31.47 -19.36
CA TYR A 107 -2.18 -32.89 -19.60
C TYR A 107 -0.87 -33.69 -19.50
N THR A 108 -0.92 -34.83 -18.82
CA THR A 108 0.27 -35.68 -18.59
C THR A 108 0.87 -36.23 -19.89
N TYR A 109 0.07 -36.43 -20.95
CA TYR A 109 0.54 -36.98 -22.24
C TYR A 109 1.41 -36.03 -23.08
N HIS A 110 1.57 -34.76 -22.70
CA HIS A 110 2.55 -33.86 -23.30
C HIS A 110 3.95 -34.00 -22.70
N LEU A 111 4.09 -34.76 -21.61
CA LEU A 111 5.38 -35.11 -21.02
C LEU A 111 6.03 -36.27 -21.79
N SER A 112 7.34 -36.42 -21.64
CA SER A 112 8.09 -37.56 -22.19
C SER A 112 7.78 -38.87 -21.44
N ASP A 113 7.93 -40.02 -22.11
CA ASP A 113 7.68 -41.36 -21.52
C ASP A 113 8.37 -41.55 -20.14
N GLU A 114 9.61 -41.08 -19.98
CA GLU A 114 10.39 -41.14 -18.73
C GLU A 114 9.79 -40.28 -17.61
N GLN A 115 9.25 -39.11 -17.95
CA GLN A 115 8.53 -38.25 -17.00
C GLN A 115 7.17 -38.85 -16.63
N ILE A 116 6.44 -39.41 -17.60
CA ILE A 116 5.17 -40.10 -17.34
C ILE A 116 5.40 -41.26 -16.37
N GLU A 117 6.45 -42.08 -16.59
CA GLU A 117 6.83 -43.15 -15.66
C GLU A 117 7.25 -42.60 -14.28
N LYS A 118 8.06 -41.52 -14.21
CA LYS A 118 8.45 -40.87 -12.93
C LYS A 118 7.21 -40.42 -12.14
N TYR A 119 6.29 -39.70 -12.78
CA TYR A 119 5.16 -39.06 -12.11
C TYR A 119 3.98 -40.00 -11.83
N GLN A 120 3.82 -41.09 -12.59
CA GLN A 120 2.90 -42.19 -12.24
C GLN A 120 3.41 -43.01 -11.04
N ASN A 121 4.73 -43.17 -10.89
CA ASN A 121 5.32 -43.77 -9.70
C ASN A 121 5.21 -42.86 -8.46
N GLY A 122 5.35 -41.55 -8.62
CA GLY A 122 5.09 -40.55 -7.58
C GLY A 122 6.12 -40.46 -6.45
N PHE A 123 5.87 -39.58 -5.48
CA PHE A 123 6.84 -39.13 -4.49
C PHE A 123 6.54 -39.60 -3.05
N GLU A 124 7.20 -40.66 -2.57
CA GLU A 124 6.89 -41.29 -1.26
C GLU A 124 6.93 -40.34 -0.06
N ASN A 125 7.79 -39.31 -0.09
CA ASN A 125 7.95 -38.34 0.99
C ASN A 125 7.10 -37.06 0.79
N VAL A 126 6.28 -36.97 -0.27
CA VAL A 126 5.36 -35.84 -0.47
C VAL A 126 3.94 -36.35 -0.65
N LYS A 127 3.09 -36.04 0.32
CA LYS A 127 1.70 -36.48 0.38
C LYS A 127 0.74 -35.31 0.15
N ILE A 128 -0.46 -35.59 -0.31
CA ILE A 128 -1.48 -34.59 -0.64
C ILE A 128 -2.88 -35.03 -0.21
N PHE A 129 -3.63 -34.09 0.37
CA PHE A 129 -5.05 -34.18 0.67
C PHE A 129 -5.75 -33.10 -0.16
N LEU A 130 -6.43 -33.48 -1.25
CA LEU A 130 -6.90 -32.54 -2.26
C LEU A 130 -8.41 -32.43 -2.40
N SER A 131 -8.84 -31.25 -2.85
CA SER A 131 -10.16 -30.90 -3.35
C SER A 131 -9.98 -30.03 -4.61
N CYS A 132 -10.68 -30.39 -5.67
CA CYS A 132 -10.61 -29.72 -6.97
C CYS A 132 -12.02 -29.59 -7.53
N ASN A 133 -12.50 -28.34 -7.64
CA ASN A 133 -13.86 -27.95 -8.04
C ASN A 133 -14.97 -28.56 -7.14
N PRO A 134 -14.94 -28.38 -5.80
CA PRO A 134 -15.90 -28.97 -4.86
C PRO A 134 -17.37 -28.66 -5.18
N PHE A 135 -17.65 -27.46 -5.71
CA PHE A 135 -19.00 -27.04 -6.14
C PHE A 135 -19.30 -27.34 -7.64
N GLY A 136 -18.44 -28.11 -8.30
CA GLY A 136 -18.60 -28.56 -9.68
C GLY A 136 -19.40 -29.85 -9.81
N GLY A 137 -19.79 -30.22 -11.03
CA GLY A 137 -20.53 -31.45 -11.30
C GLY A 137 -19.70 -32.74 -11.19
N GLU A 138 -18.37 -32.64 -11.27
CA GLU A 138 -17.41 -33.74 -11.20
C GLU A 138 -16.21 -33.31 -10.32
N PRO A 139 -16.35 -33.27 -8.98
CA PRO A 139 -15.28 -32.86 -8.08
C PRO A 139 -14.21 -33.96 -7.95
N VAL A 140 -12.93 -33.58 -7.97
CA VAL A 140 -11.82 -34.51 -7.72
C VAL A 140 -11.32 -34.28 -6.29
N LEU A 141 -11.37 -35.31 -5.44
CA LEU A 141 -11.05 -35.17 -4.02
C LEU A 141 -10.45 -36.45 -3.42
N THR A 142 -9.70 -36.31 -2.33
CA THR A 142 -9.22 -37.44 -1.51
C THR A 142 -9.77 -37.36 -0.09
N ASN A 143 -9.94 -38.54 0.53
CA ASN A 143 -10.44 -38.73 1.89
C ASN A 143 -9.32 -38.90 2.94
N ASP A 144 -8.07 -38.96 2.49
CA ASP A 144 -6.85 -39.16 3.28
C ASP A 144 -5.67 -38.56 2.48
N PHE A 145 -4.50 -38.43 3.11
CA PHE A 145 -3.25 -38.02 2.49
C PHE A 145 -2.66 -39.16 1.63
N VAL A 146 -2.73 -38.99 0.31
CA VAL A 146 -2.15 -39.93 -0.66
C VAL A 146 -0.80 -39.42 -1.16
N LYS A 147 0.06 -40.30 -1.68
CA LYS A 147 1.30 -39.92 -2.37
C LYS A 147 1.01 -39.01 -3.57
N VAL A 148 1.80 -37.95 -3.78
CA VAL A 148 1.68 -37.11 -4.98
C VAL A 148 2.04 -37.91 -6.25
N THR A 149 1.11 -37.96 -7.20
CA THR A 149 1.24 -38.59 -8.53
C THR A 149 0.61 -37.71 -9.61
N SER A 150 0.95 -37.94 -10.88
CA SER A 150 0.17 -37.42 -12.02
C SER A 150 -1.30 -37.86 -11.94
N GLY A 151 -2.23 -37.03 -12.39
CA GLY A 151 -3.67 -37.34 -12.42
C GLY A 151 -4.52 -36.58 -11.39
N PHE A 152 -3.93 -35.74 -10.55
CA PHE A 152 -4.65 -34.90 -9.56
C PHE A 152 -5.11 -33.52 -10.10
N GLY A 153 -5.15 -33.38 -11.42
CA GLY A 153 -5.76 -32.27 -12.13
C GLY A 153 -7.27 -32.44 -12.35
N LYS A 154 -7.84 -31.58 -13.21
CA LYS A 154 -9.29 -31.47 -13.47
C LYS A 154 -9.92 -32.69 -14.15
N TYR A 155 -9.22 -33.34 -15.07
CA TYR A 155 -9.77 -34.45 -15.87
C TYR A 155 -9.17 -35.78 -15.44
N THR A 156 -10.04 -36.68 -14.99
CA THR A 156 -9.71 -38.00 -14.41
C THR A 156 -10.37 -39.18 -15.14
N ASP A 157 -11.14 -38.94 -16.21
CA ASP A 157 -11.73 -40.00 -17.03
C ASP A 157 -10.64 -40.82 -17.75
N PRO A 158 -10.39 -42.08 -17.35
CA PRO A 158 -9.31 -42.89 -17.91
C PRO A 158 -9.64 -43.43 -19.32
N THR A 159 -10.84 -43.18 -19.84
CA THR A 159 -11.22 -43.57 -21.21
C THR A 159 -10.93 -42.50 -22.24
N THR A 160 -10.85 -41.23 -21.83
CA THR A 160 -10.48 -40.09 -22.68
C THR A 160 -9.08 -39.55 -22.36
N TYR A 161 -8.65 -39.59 -21.10
CA TYR A 161 -7.36 -39.08 -20.61
C TYR A 161 -6.68 -40.12 -19.69
N PRO A 162 -6.14 -41.23 -20.24
CA PRO A 162 -5.62 -42.34 -19.43
C PRO A 162 -4.49 -41.97 -18.46
N GLU A 163 -3.70 -40.94 -18.75
CA GLU A 163 -2.64 -40.40 -17.87
C GLU A 163 -3.09 -39.16 -17.07
N GLY A 164 -4.33 -38.69 -17.26
CA GLY A 164 -4.94 -37.58 -16.55
C GLY A 164 -4.34 -36.18 -16.80
N CYS A 165 -4.65 -35.26 -15.91
CA CYS A 165 -4.06 -33.91 -15.83
C CYS A 165 -3.31 -33.72 -14.50
N PHE A 166 -2.49 -32.66 -14.41
CA PHE A 166 -1.77 -32.29 -13.19
C PHE A 166 -1.65 -30.76 -13.04
N GLY A 167 -1.37 -30.32 -11.81
CA GLY A 167 -1.08 -28.93 -11.46
C GLY A 167 0.33 -28.76 -10.86
N PRO A 168 0.61 -27.61 -10.23
CA PRO A 168 1.95 -27.28 -9.74
C PRO A 168 2.39 -28.17 -8.57
N GLU A 169 1.48 -28.92 -7.93
CA GLU A 169 1.84 -29.91 -6.90
C GLU A 169 2.88 -30.93 -7.37
N LEU A 170 2.90 -31.26 -8.67
CA LEU A 170 3.75 -32.31 -9.22
C LEU A 170 5.22 -31.87 -9.32
N GLY A 171 5.46 -30.64 -9.79
CA GLY A 171 6.80 -30.04 -9.83
C GLY A 171 7.29 -29.61 -8.44
N LEU A 172 6.36 -29.21 -7.55
CA LEU A 172 6.66 -28.92 -6.15
C LEU A 172 7.13 -30.18 -5.42
N ALA A 173 6.40 -31.30 -5.56
CA ALA A 173 6.76 -32.58 -4.97
C ALA A 173 8.09 -33.12 -5.52
N GLU A 174 8.36 -32.94 -6.81
CA GLU A 174 9.65 -33.27 -7.42
C GLU A 174 10.80 -32.49 -6.77
N TYR A 175 10.67 -31.16 -6.64
CA TYR A 175 11.67 -30.31 -6.00
C TYR A 175 11.91 -30.69 -4.53
N LEU A 176 10.84 -30.92 -3.77
CA LEU A 176 10.91 -31.29 -2.35
C LEU A 176 11.57 -32.67 -2.16
N THR A 177 11.28 -33.64 -3.03
CA THR A 177 11.94 -34.95 -3.02
C THR A 177 13.43 -34.86 -3.34
N GLU A 178 13.80 -34.01 -4.31
CA GLU A 178 15.19 -33.84 -4.73
C GLU A 178 16.04 -33.01 -3.74
N THR A 179 15.40 -32.13 -2.94
CA THR A 179 16.08 -31.21 -2.01
C THR A 179 16.07 -31.71 -0.56
N TYR A 180 14.97 -32.35 -0.13
CA TYR A 180 14.72 -32.80 1.25
C TYR A 180 14.30 -34.28 1.29
N PRO A 181 15.12 -35.22 0.77
CA PRO A 181 14.73 -36.63 0.59
C PRO A 181 14.43 -37.39 1.90
N ASP A 182 14.96 -36.91 3.03
CA ASP A 182 14.77 -37.50 4.36
C ASP A 182 13.60 -36.88 5.16
N GLU A 183 12.93 -35.84 4.63
CA GLU A 183 11.79 -35.18 5.28
C GLU A 183 10.46 -35.50 4.57
N THR A 184 9.36 -35.58 5.32
CA THR A 184 8.01 -35.80 4.75
C THR A 184 7.19 -34.51 4.77
N PHE A 185 6.65 -34.14 3.60
CA PHE A 185 5.82 -32.95 3.39
C PHE A 185 4.37 -33.35 3.11
N TYR A 186 3.45 -32.49 3.54
CA TYR A 186 2.01 -32.69 3.45
C TYR A 186 1.36 -31.50 2.77
N ILE A 187 0.66 -31.72 1.66
CA ILE A 187 0.00 -30.65 0.89
C ILE A 187 -1.51 -30.71 1.15
N ILE A 188 -2.11 -29.64 1.63
CA ILE A 188 -3.57 -29.47 1.67
C ILE A 188 -3.94 -28.62 0.44
N LYS A 189 -4.58 -29.24 -0.56
CA LYS A 189 -4.94 -28.59 -1.82
C LYS A 189 -6.45 -28.32 -1.88
N ASP A 190 -6.84 -27.09 -2.18
CA ASP A 190 -8.23 -26.76 -2.54
C ASP A 190 -8.27 -25.71 -3.65
N ALA A 191 -8.89 -26.02 -4.78
CA ALA A 191 -8.85 -25.15 -5.96
C ALA A 191 -10.09 -25.28 -6.84
N THR A 192 -10.50 -24.21 -7.54
CA THR A 192 -11.63 -24.26 -8.50
C THR A 192 -11.39 -23.41 -9.73
N GLY A 193 -11.50 -24.02 -10.92
CA GLY A 193 -11.25 -23.33 -12.18
C GLY A 193 -12.22 -22.17 -12.47
N ALA A 194 -11.69 -21.12 -13.12
CA ALA A 194 -12.43 -19.92 -13.49
C ALA A 194 -13.11 -19.19 -12.30
N THR A 195 -12.35 -18.98 -11.22
CA THR A 195 -12.82 -18.28 -10.01
C THR A 195 -11.97 -17.08 -9.65
N THR A 196 -12.61 -16.04 -9.14
CA THR A 196 -12.01 -14.74 -8.78
C THR A 196 -11.82 -14.62 -7.27
N LEU A 197 -10.82 -13.85 -6.86
CA LEU A 197 -10.70 -13.39 -5.47
C LEU A 197 -11.92 -12.54 -5.11
N TYR A 198 -12.40 -11.72 -6.04
CA TYR A 198 -13.61 -10.94 -5.86
C TYR A 198 -14.87 -11.77 -5.61
N ASP A 199 -15.24 -12.74 -6.46
CA ASP A 199 -16.55 -13.41 -6.34
C ASP A 199 -16.53 -14.63 -5.42
N ARG A 200 -15.40 -15.34 -5.27
CA ARG A 200 -15.40 -16.68 -4.64
C ARG A 200 -14.40 -16.90 -3.53
N TRP A 201 -13.26 -16.22 -3.53
CA TRP A 201 -12.24 -16.39 -2.48
C TRP A 201 -12.23 -15.24 -1.46
N TYR A 202 -13.25 -14.37 -1.46
CA TYR A 202 -13.35 -13.32 -0.45
C TYR A 202 -13.54 -13.89 0.96
N SER A 203 -12.89 -13.26 1.93
CA SER A 203 -12.86 -13.61 3.35
C SER A 203 -13.89 -12.81 4.19
N GLU A 204 -13.89 -12.98 5.51
CA GLU A 204 -14.86 -12.36 6.42
C GLU A 204 -14.67 -10.84 6.51
N SER A 205 -13.43 -10.38 6.67
CA SER A 205 -13.07 -8.95 6.69
C SER A 205 -13.38 -8.24 5.35
N SER A 206 -13.60 -9.00 4.27
CA SER A 206 -14.03 -8.49 2.97
C SER A 206 -15.54 -8.20 2.88
N PHE A 207 -16.36 -8.57 3.86
CA PHE A 207 -17.82 -8.47 3.79
C PHE A 207 -18.29 -7.02 3.61
N GLY A 208 -17.80 -6.09 4.44
CA GLY A 208 -18.14 -4.66 4.35
C GLY A 208 -17.73 -4.04 3.01
N TYR A 209 -16.52 -4.33 2.54
CA TYR A 209 -16.01 -3.87 1.25
C TYR A 209 -16.85 -4.36 0.06
N LYS A 210 -17.34 -5.61 0.12
CA LYS A 210 -18.17 -6.21 -0.92
C LYS A 210 -19.67 -5.91 -0.80
N GLY A 211 -20.13 -5.34 0.31
CA GLY A 211 -21.56 -5.15 0.60
C GLY A 211 -22.33 -6.46 0.84
N VAL A 212 -21.65 -7.52 1.28
CA VAL A 212 -22.26 -8.79 1.69
C VAL A 212 -22.27 -8.90 3.22
N LEU A 213 -23.07 -9.83 3.77
CA LEU A 213 -23.21 -10.01 5.23
C LEU A 213 -22.81 -11.40 5.73
N ALA A 214 -22.64 -12.36 4.82
CA ALA A 214 -22.24 -13.74 5.09
C ALA A 214 -21.56 -14.33 3.84
N TYR A 215 -20.89 -15.47 4.01
CA TYR A 215 -20.40 -16.28 2.89
C TYR A 215 -21.56 -16.84 2.06
N GLU A 216 -21.46 -16.75 0.73
CA GLU A 216 -22.31 -17.55 -0.16
C GLU A 216 -22.06 -19.07 0.03
N GLU A 217 -23.08 -19.90 -0.19
CA GLU A 217 -23.02 -21.38 -0.07
C GLU A 217 -21.86 -22.02 -0.88
N ASN A 218 -21.39 -21.32 -1.92
CA ASN A 218 -20.36 -21.77 -2.85
C ASN A 218 -19.06 -20.91 -2.79
N ASN A 219 -18.86 -20.16 -1.70
CA ASN A 219 -17.62 -19.45 -1.39
C ASN A 219 -16.50 -20.47 -1.06
N LEU A 220 -15.33 -20.23 -1.65
CA LEU A 220 -14.18 -21.12 -1.59
C LEU A 220 -13.21 -20.78 -0.47
N TYR A 221 -13.19 -19.55 0.05
CA TYR A 221 -12.42 -19.23 1.25
C TYR A 221 -12.93 -20.05 2.44
N LYS A 222 -14.24 -20.04 2.69
CA LYS A 222 -14.84 -20.88 3.74
C LYS A 222 -14.58 -22.37 3.50
N HIS A 223 -14.80 -22.87 2.27
CA HIS A 223 -14.56 -24.28 1.97
C HIS A 223 -13.10 -24.68 2.20
N PHE A 224 -12.15 -23.80 1.87
CA PHE A 224 -10.73 -24.00 2.11
C PHE A 224 -10.40 -24.07 3.60
N LEU A 225 -10.99 -23.23 4.45
CA LEU A 225 -10.87 -23.36 5.92
C LEU A 225 -11.41 -24.73 6.41
N ASP A 226 -12.59 -25.15 5.93
CA ASP A 226 -13.16 -26.46 6.26
C ASP A 226 -12.26 -27.63 5.78
N ARG A 227 -11.52 -27.45 4.68
CA ARG A 227 -10.51 -28.40 4.16
C ARG A 227 -9.19 -28.38 4.94
N ILE A 228 -8.77 -27.24 5.48
CA ILE A 228 -7.61 -27.13 6.37
C ILE A 228 -7.87 -27.90 7.66
N ASP A 229 -9.01 -27.66 8.31
CA ASP A 229 -9.41 -28.39 9.53
C ASP A 229 -9.41 -29.91 9.30
N ALA A 230 -10.10 -30.37 8.24
CA ALA A 230 -10.16 -31.79 7.91
C ALA A 230 -8.77 -32.40 7.63
N GLY A 231 -7.85 -31.65 7.01
CA GLY A 231 -6.48 -32.11 6.77
C GLY A 231 -5.68 -32.21 8.06
N MET A 232 -5.73 -31.19 8.92
CA MET A 232 -4.99 -31.17 10.18
C MET A 232 -5.51 -32.23 11.17
N ASP A 233 -6.82 -32.49 11.22
CA ASP A 233 -7.37 -33.56 12.05
C ASP A 233 -6.95 -34.95 11.55
N ILE A 234 -6.83 -35.21 10.24
CA ILE A 234 -6.30 -36.49 9.72
C ILE A 234 -4.86 -36.74 10.19
N LEU A 235 -3.99 -35.71 10.16
CA LEU A 235 -2.60 -35.85 10.63
C LEU A 235 -2.53 -36.15 12.13
N LYS A 236 -3.39 -35.48 12.91
CA LYS A 236 -3.54 -35.65 14.34
C LYS A 236 -4.13 -37.02 14.72
N GLU A 237 -5.07 -37.57 13.95
CA GLU A 237 -5.55 -38.96 14.08
C GLU A 237 -4.44 -39.99 13.75
N GLN A 238 -3.53 -39.65 12.84
CA GLN A 238 -2.33 -40.43 12.54
C GLN A 238 -1.18 -40.25 13.56
N ASP A 239 -1.40 -39.53 14.66
CA ASP A 239 -0.42 -39.19 15.70
C ASP A 239 0.83 -38.46 15.16
N ILE A 240 0.63 -37.64 14.11
CA ILE A 240 1.65 -36.77 13.51
C ILE A 240 1.53 -35.38 14.13
N ASP A 241 2.63 -34.87 14.67
CA ASP A 241 2.75 -33.46 15.07
C ASP A 241 3.09 -32.64 13.83
N ALA A 242 2.25 -31.66 13.49
CA ALA A 242 2.24 -31.04 12.17
C ALA A 242 1.94 -29.54 12.23
N LYS A 243 2.66 -28.76 11.42
CA LYS A 243 2.51 -27.31 11.31
C LYS A 243 2.34 -26.83 9.88
N ILE A 244 1.39 -25.92 9.67
CA ILE A 244 1.25 -25.16 8.44
C ILE A 244 2.35 -24.11 8.43
N VAL A 245 3.17 -24.12 7.37
CA VAL A 245 4.33 -23.24 7.23
C VAL A 245 4.18 -22.25 6.08
N SER A 246 3.52 -22.63 4.98
CA SER A 246 3.33 -21.75 3.81
C SER A 246 2.03 -22.02 3.06
N LEU A 247 1.46 -20.96 2.48
CA LEU A 247 0.52 -21.03 1.37
C LEU A 247 1.27 -20.92 0.02
N VAL A 248 0.81 -21.67 -0.97
CA VAL A 248 1.12 -21.51 -2.40
C VAL A 248 -0.17 -21.10 -3.10
N TRP A 249 -0.17 -19.95 -3.75
CA TRP A 249 -1.36 -19.30 -4.31
C TRP A 249 -1.25 -19.15 -5.83
N VAL A 250 -2.12 -19.83 -6.58
CA VAL A 250 -2.08 -19.88 -8.05
C VAL A 250 -3.44 -19.48 -8.61
N GLN A 251 -3.69 -18.17 -8.53
CA GLN A 251 -5.00 -17.55 -8.76
C GLN A 251 -4.81 -16.15 -9.35
N GLY A 252 -5.83 -15.61 -10.02
CA GLY A 252 -5.92 -14.18 -10.36
C GLY A 252 -6.23 -13.93 -11.84
N GLU A 253 -6.17 -14.95 -12.69
CA GLU A 253 -6.37 -14.85 -14.13
C GLU A 253 -7.70 -14.14 -14.49
N ASN A 254 -8.80 -14.49 -13.81
CA ASN A 254 -10.09 -13.81 -14.00
C ASN A 254 -10.16 -12.44 -13.31
N ASP A 255 -9.46 -12.21 -12.19
CA ASP A 255 -9.43 -10.90 -11.53
C ASP A 255 -8.68 -9.87 -12.37
N ALA A 256 -7.60 -10.26 -13.06
CA ALA A 256 -6.91 -9.40 -14.02
C ALA A 256 -7.88 -8.84 -15.07
N LYS A 257 -8.79 -9.69 -15.56
CA LYS A 257 -9.79 -9.33 -16.56
C LYS A 257 -10.85 -8.34 -16.02
N ASP A 258 -11.45 -8.62 -14.85
CA ASP A 258 -12.68 -7.94 -14.41
C ASP A 258 -12.58 -7.16 -13.07
N TYR A 259 -11.59 -7.43 -12.22
CA TYR A 259 -11.55 -6.97 -10.81
C TYR A 259 -10.17 -6.54 -10.30
N VAL A 260 -9.20 -6.24 -11.17
CA VAL A 260 -7.79 -5.99 -10.80
C VAL A 260 -7.60 -4.86 -9.78
N SER A 261 -8.49 -3.85 -9.81
CA SER A 261 -8.60 -2.74 -8.86
C SER A 261 -8.89 -3.18 -7.42
N HIS A 262 -9.64 -4.26 -7.24
CA HIS A 262 -10.09 -4.79 -5.95
C HIS A 262 -9.10 -5.76 -5.32
N TYR A 263 -8.15 -6.29 -6.10
CA TYR A 263 -7.36 -7.46 -5.70
C TYR A 263 -6.52 -7.20 -4.45
N TYR A 264 -5.85 -6.04 -4.37
CA TYR A 264 -4.98 -5.70 -3.24
C TYR A 264 -5.73 -5.68 -1.90
N THR A 265 -6.88 -4.99 -1.83
CA THR A 265 -7.68 -4.92 -0.60
C THR A 265 -8.20 -6.29 -0.18
N LEU A 266 -8.73 -7.08 -1.12
CA LEU A 266 -9.24 -8.42 -0.83
C LEU A 266 -8.14 -9.42 -0.47
N TRP A 267 -6.93 -9.22 -0.99
CA TRP A 267 -5.78 -10.11 -0.73
C TRP A 267 -5.18 -9.88 0.66
N ASN A 268 -5.08 -8.63 1.11
CA ASN A 268 -4.73 -8.33 2.50
C ASN A 268 -5.75 -8.96 3.46
N ASN A 269 -7.05 -8.68 3.28
CA ASN A 269 -8.13 -9.28 4.07
C ASN A 269 -8.06 -10.83 4.10
N PHE A 270 -7.79 -11.46 2.95
CA PHE A 270 -7.63 -12.92 2.84
C PHE A 270 -6.48 -13.44 3.69
N MET A 271 -5.32 -12.77 3.62
CA MET A 271 -4.11 -13.21 4.34
C MET A 271 -4.20 -12.94 5.85
N ASP A 272 -4.79 -11.82 6.26
CA ASP A 272 -5.02 -11.49 7.67
C ASP A 272 -6.02 -12.45 8.32
N ASP A 273 -7.17 -12.67 7.67
CA ASP A 273 -8.18 -13.61 8.17
C ASP A 273 -7.63 -15.05 8.21
N LEU A 274 -6.79 -15.45 7.23
CA LEU A 274 -6.21 -16.79 7.17
C LEU A 274 -5.15 -16.99 8.25
N ASN A 275 -4.22 -16.03 8.41
CA ASN A 275 -3.21 -16.06 9.47
C ASN A 275 -3.88 -16.09 10.85
N GLY A 276 -4.84 -15.20 11.11
CA GLY A 276 -5.60 -15.17 12.35
C GLY A 276 -6.31 -16.49 12.65
N TYR A 277 -6.88 -17.14 11.63
CA TYR A 277 -7.51 -18.46 11.76
C TYR A 277 -6.51 -19.57 12.10
N VAL A 278 -5.41 -19.73 11.34
CA VAL A 278 -4.47 -20.85 11.54
C VAL A 278 -3.66 -20.72 12.84
N ASP A 279 -3.33 -19.49 13.25
CA ASP A 279 -2.67 -19.22 14.53
C ASP A 279 -3.64 -19.47 15.70
N ALA A 280 -4.91 -19.04 15.62
CA ALA A 280 -5.91 -19.31 16.65
C ALA A 280 -6.24 -20.80 16.81
N LYS A 281 -6.11 -21.61 15.75
CA LYS A 281 -6.19 -23.08 15.82
C LYS A 281 -4.93 -23.75 16.36
N GLY A 282 -3.81 -23.02 16.51
CA GLY A 282 -2.51 -23.59 16.89
C GLY A 282 -1.86 -24.45 15.80
N TYR A 283 -2.29 -24.28 14.54
CA TYR A 283 -1.74 -24.99 13.38
C TYR A 283 -0.39 -24.43 12.93
N THR A 284 0.05 -23.30 13.49
CA THR A 284 1.37 -22.69 13.31
C THR A 284 2.14 -22.67 14.64
N ASN A 285 3.29 -22.00 14.67
CA ASN A 285 4.05 -21.63 15.86
C ASN A 285 3.61 -20.26 16.47
N GLY A 286 2.52 -19.64 15.97
CA GLY A 286 2.05 -18.32 16.42
C GLY A 286 2.81 -17.15 15.78
N LYS A 287 3.16 -17.29 14.50
CA LYS A 287 3.93 -16.31 13.69
C LYS A 287 3.33 -16.06 12.30
N GLY A 288 2.11 -16.52 12.05
CA GLY A 288 1.54 -16.62 10.71
C GLY A 288 2.33 -17.55 9.76
N ILE A 289 1.79 -17.76 8.57
CA ILE A 289 2.40 -18.55 7.49
C ILE A 289 3.04 -17.66 6.44
N SER A 290 4.05 -18.16 5.73
CA SER A 290 4.52 -17.50 4.51
C SER A 290 3.54 -17.67 3.36
N VAL A 291 3.65 -16.83 2.32
CA VAL A 291 2.84 -16.99 1.10
C VAL A 291 3.67 -16.85 -0.17
N ILE A 292 3.45 -17.77 -1.11
CA ILE A 292 4.17 -17.82 -2.38
C ILE A 292 3.15 -17.69 -3.51
N GLN A 293 3.12 -16.53 -4.18
CA GLN A 293 2.17 -16.22 -5.23
C GLN A 293 2.74 -16.49 -6.62
N GLY A 294 2.00 -17.24 -7.45
CA GLY A 294 2.28 -17.37 -8.87
C GLY A 294 1.76 -16.18 -9.67
N GLY A 295 2.55 -15.66 -10.60
CA GLY A 295 2.10 -14.69 -11.61
C GLY A 295 1.18 -15.31 -12.66
N VAL A 296 0.36 -14.49 -13.29
CA VAL A 296 -0.44 -14.86 -14.48
C VAL A 296 0.34 -14.56 -15.77
N THR A 297 0.09 -15.33 -16.83
CA THR A 297 0.79 -15.16 -18.11
C THR A 297 0.35 -13.91 -18.89
N GLU A 298 1.14 -13.50 -19.88
CA GLU A 298 0.80 -12.45 -20.87
C GLU A 298 -0.51 -12.71 -21.64
N TYR A 299 -1.13 -13.89 -21.48
CA TYR A 299 -2.45 -14.16 -22.05
C TYR A 299 -3.59 -13.33 -21.41
N TRP A 300 -3.45 -12.87 -20.17
CA TRP A 300 -4.55 -12.24 -19.45
C TRP A 300 -4.54 -10.71 -19.58
N THR A 301 -5.69 -10.12 -19.92
CA THR A 301 -5.87 -8.66 -19.91
C THR A 301 -5.58 -8.12 -18.51
N ASN A 302 -4.85 -7.01 -18.42
CA ASN A 302 -4.24 -6.46 -17.20
C ASN A 302 -3.36 -7.44 -16.39
N GLY A 303 -2.89 -8.56 -16.96
CA GLY A 303 -2.09 -9.56 -16.25
C GLY A 303 -0.83 -9.00 -15.60
N GLU A 304 -0.12 -8.11 -16.31
CA GLU A 304 1.04 -7.36 -15.78
C GLU A 304 0.67 -6.46 -14.59
N ALA A 305 -0.49 -5.80 -14.63
CA ALA A 305 -0.96 -4.94 -13.54
C ALA A 305 -1.36 -5.76 -12.30
N LEU A 306 -1.90 -6.98 -12.49
CA LEU A 306 -2.15 -7.90 -11.37
C LEU A 306 -0.85 -8.50 -10.81
N ASN A 307 0.09 -8.89 -11.68
CA ASN A 307 1.41 -9.37 -11.25
C ASN A 307 2.14 -8.29 -10.45
N ASN A 308 2.00 -7.02 -10.82
CA ASN A 308 2.50 -5.89 -10.05
C ASN A 308 1.88 -5.80 -8.64
N VAL A 309 0.56 -5.96 -8.49
CA VAL A 309 -0.10 -6.00 -7.17
C VAL A 309 0.50 -7.10 -6.28
N LYS A 310 0.80 -8.27 -6.86
CA LYS A 310 1.42 -9.39 -6.15
C LYS A 310 2.90 -9.19 -5.84
N ALA A 311 3.64 -8.56 -6.75
CA ALA A 311 5.04 -8.21 -6.57
C ALA A 311 5.20 -7.16 -5.46
N LEU A 312 4.40 -6.09 -5.48
CA LEU A 312 4.34 -5.10 -4.39
C LEU A 312 4.06 -5.76 -3.05
N TYR A 313 3.05 -6.64 -2.96
CA TYR A 313 2.77 -7.37 -1.72
C TYR A 313 3.97 -8.22 -1.23
N ALA A 314 4.81 -8.74 -2.14
CA ALA A 314 6.02 -9.49 -1.79
C ALA A 314 7.24 -8.60 -1.42
N GLU A 315 7.22 -7.32 -1.77
CA GLU A 315 8.20 -6.32 -1.30
C GLU A 315 7.72 -5.65 0.00
N GLU A 316 6.40 -5.55 0.20
CA GLU A 316 5.75 -4.99 1.39
C GLU A 316 5.72 -5.96 2.60
N HIS A 317 5.84 -7.27 2.40
CA HIS A 317 5.75 -8.29 3.46
C HIS A 317 6.94 -9.27 3.46
N SER A 318 7.67 -9.33 4.57
CA SER A 318 8.88 -10.16 4.72
C SER A 318 8.69 -11.68 4.50
N LYS A 319 7.49 -12.21 4.76
CA LYS A 319 7.14 -13.64 4.59
C LYS A 319 6.37 -13.90 3.28
N ALA A 320 6.25 -12.91 2.40
CA ALA A 320 5.60 -13.04 1.10
C ALA A 320 6.62 -13.15 -0.05
N PHE A 321 6.29 -13.96 -1.06
CA PHE A 321 7.17 -14.25 -2.19
C PHE A 321 6.37 -14.24 -3.49
N PHE A 322 6.94 -13.67 -4.55
CA PHE A 322 6.36 -13.69 -5.89
C PHE A 322 7.18 -14.56 -6.85
N VAL A 323 6.48 -15.35 -7.68
CA VAL A 323 7.06 -16.10 -8.80
C VAL A 323 6.57 -15.47 -10.10
N GLU A 324 7.44 -14.64 -10.69
CA GLU A 324 7.20 -13.99 -11.97
C GLU A 324 7.01 -15.00 -13.11
N THR A 325 6.07 -14.72 -14.00
CA THR A 325 5.72 -15.51 -15.20
C THR A 325 5.53 -14.67 -16.47
N ALA A 326 5.39 -13.33 -16.38
CA ALA A 326 5.20 -12.47 -17.53
C ALA A 326 6.54 -12.14 -18.22
N GLY A 327 6.61 -12.30 -19.55
CA GLY A 327 7.84 -12.15 -20.33
C GLY A 327 8.90 -13.25 -20.13
N GLU A 328 8.60 -14.31 -19.38
CA GLU A 328 9.51 -15.39 -19.01
C GLU A 328 9.53 -16.54 -20.03
N ALA A 329 10.71 -16.94 -20.51
CA ALA A 329 10.87 -17.91 -21.61
C ALA A 329 10.44 -19.37 -21.29
N TRP A 330 10.22 -19.69 -20.02
CA TRP A 330 9.73 -20.98 -19.55
C TRP A 330 8.20 -21.01 -19.34
N ALA A 331 7.57 -19.86 -19.15
CA ALA A 331 6.19 -19.70 -18.69
C ALA A 331 5.16 -19.80 -19.84
N THR A 332 5.29 -20.85 -20.67
CA THR A 332 4.50 -20.97 -21.91
C THR A 332 3.14 -21.62 -21.72
N TYR A 333 2.25 -21.31 -22.65
CA TYR A 333 0.83 -21.64 -22.65
C TYR A 333 0.30 -21.91 -24.08
N ASP A 334 1.21 -22.14 -25.04
CA ASP A 334 0.94 -22.11 -26.49
C ASP A 334 1.59 -23.26 -27.29
N ARG A 335 2.22 -24.22 -26.61
CA ARG A 335 2.99 -25.31 -27.25
C ARG A 335 2.21 -26.61 -27.33
N ASP A 336 1.45 -26.92 -26.30
CA ASP A 336 0.82 -28.23 -26.13
C ASP A 336 -0.52 -28.33 -26.89
N ASN A 337 -1.34 -27.28 -26.85
CA ASN A 337 -2.63 -27.22 -27.53
C ASN A 337 -3.07 -25.75 -27.77
N THR A 338 -4.37 -25.49 -27.94
CA THR A 338 -4.92 -24.14 -28.19
C THR A 338 -5.62 -23.51 -26.97
N ASP A 339 -5.43 -24.05 -25.77
CA ASP A 339 -6.02 -23.56 -24.52
C ASP A 339 -5.06 -22.61 -23.79
N TYR A 340 -4.90 -21.42 -24.37
CA TYR A 340 -3.97 -20.38 -23.92
C TYR A 340 -4.22 -19.83 -22.50
N ALA A 341 -5.29 -20.28 -21.82
CA ALA A 341 -5.61 -19.92 -20.45
C ALA A 341 -4.77 -20.68 -19.39
N HIS A 342 -4.08 -21.75 -19.78
CA HIS A 342 -3.36 -22.63 -18.86
C HIS A 342 -1.91 -22.85 -19.27
N PHE A 343 -1.03 -23.12 -18.30
CA PHE A 343 0.37 -23.43 -18.60
C PHE A 343 0.52 -24.75 -19.37
N ASP A 344 1.44 -24.78 -20.34
CA ASP A 344 1.91 -26.03 -20.96
C ASP A 344 2.46 -26.98 -19.88
N ALA A 345 2.45 -28.28 -20.12
CA ALA A 345 2.89 -29.30 -19.17
C ALA A 345 4.34 -29.09 -18.68
N ALA A 346 5.24 -28.66 -19.56
CA ALA A 346 6.61 -28.30 -19.18
C ALA A 346 6.67 -27.04 -18.30
N ALA A 347 5.81 -26.06 -18.55
CA ALA A 347 5.75 -24.80 -17.79
C ALA A 347 5.11 -25.01 -16.41
N MET A 348 4.08 -25.87 -16.30
CA MET A 348 3.43 -26.22 -15.04
C MET A 348 4.37 -26.97 -14.08
N LEU A 349 5.24 -27.84 -14.61
CA LEU A 349 6.30 -28.49 -13.81
C LEU A 349 7.32 -27.46 -13.29
N GLU A 350 7.82 -26.57 -14.16
CA GLU A 350 8.77 -25.51 -13.76
C GLU A 350 8.15 -24.53 -12.76
N LEU A 351 6.86 -24.18 -12.90
CA LEU A 351 6.10 -23.38 -11.92
C LEU A 351 6.12 -24.05 -10.54
N GLY A 352 5.81 -25.35 -10.49
CA GLY A 352 5.90 -26.16 -9.25
C GLY A 352 7.30 -26.18 -8.65
N ARG A 353 8.35 -26.35 -9.47
CA ARG A 353 9.74 -26.32 -9.02
C ARG A 353 10.14 -24.93 -8.49
N ARG A 354 9.62 -23.85 -9.07
CA ARG A 354 9.85 -22.46 -8.59
C ARG A 354 9.15 -22.19 -7.27
N PHE A 355 7.96 -22.74 -7.04
CA PHE A 355 7.37 -22.74 -5.71
C PHE A 355 8.22 -23.52 -4.70
N GLY A 356 8.81 -24.67 -5.08
CA GLY A 356 9.77 -25.39 -4.22
C GLY A 356 11.02 -24.58 -3.87
N ALA A 357 11.54 -23.82 -4.84
CA ALA A 357 12.66 -22.90 -4.61
C ALA A 357 12.28 -21.76 -3.65
N LYS A 358 11.16 -21.06 -3.88
CA LYS A 358 10.68 -20.02 -2.95
C LYS A 358 10.28 -20.58 -1.58
N PHE A 359 9.78 -21.81 -1.53
CA PHE A 359 9.50 -22.50 -0.27
C PHE A 359 10.78 -22.76 0.55
N THR A 360 11.93 -22.95 -0.10
CA THR A 360 13.22 -23.07 0.61
C THR A 360 13.67 -21.75 1.22
N GLU A 361 13.36 -20.61 0.60
CA GLU A 361 13.57 -19.28 1.20
C GLU A 361 12.58 -19.07 2.37
N ALA A 362 11.29 -19.35 2.13
CA ALA A 362 10.20 -19.15 3.07
C ALA A 362 10.33 -20.00 4.35
N LEU A 363 10.75 -21.25 4.22
CA LEU A 363 10.94 -22.18 5.34
C LEU A 363 11.97 -21.66 6.37
N ALA A 364 12.95 -20.86 5.94
CA ALA A 364 13.92 -20.24 6.82
C ALA A 364 13.34 -19.10 7.68
N LEU A 365 12.12 -18.61 7.36
CA LEU A 365 11.39 -17.57 8.07
C LEU A 365 10.22 -18.11 8.91
N THR A 366 10.14 -19.44 9.10
CA THR A 366 9.02 -20.07 9.82
C THR A 366 8.84 -19.52 11.23
N ASP A 367 9.93 -19.39 12.00
CA ASP A 367 9.92 -18.93 13.40
C ASP A 367 9.94 -17.40 13.57
N GLU A 368 10.13 -16.66 12.48
CA GLU A 368 10.07 -15.20 12.48
C GLU A 368 8.62 -14.71 12.27
N ALA A 369 8.28 -13.58 12.88
CA ALA A 369 7.01 -12.89 12.60
C ALA A 369 7.10 -12.15 11.26
N ASP A 370 5.98 -11.94 10.58
CA ASP A 370 5.98 -11.09 9.39
C ASP A 370 6.20 -9.62 9.75
N VAL A 371 7.07 -8.96 8.99
CA VAL A 371 7.33 -7.52 9.06
C VAL A 371 6.71 -6.87 7.81
N TYR A 372 5.65 -6.10 8.04
CA TYR A 372 5.01 -5.27 7.02
C TYR A 372 5.74 -3.93 6.89
N THR A 373 6.09 -3.54 5.67
CA THR A 373 6.75 -2.28 5.31
C THR A 373 6.07 -1.68 4.08
N PRO A 374 5.01 -0.85 4.24
CA PRO A 374 4.23 -0.35 3.11
C PRO A 374 5.05 0.54 2.16
N VAL A 375 4.89 0.36 0.84
CA VAL A 375 5.48 1.25 -0.16
C VAL A 375 4.65 2.54 -0.22
N THR A 376 5.04 3.54 0.57
CA THR A 376 4.34 4.81 0.69
C THR A 376 4.70 5.79 -0.43
N LEU A 377 3.70 6.42 -1.02
CA LEU A 377 3.83 7.56 -1.93
C LEU A 377 3.82 8.86 -1.11
N SER A 378 4.87 9.67 -1.23
CA SER A 378 5.05 10.92 -0.49
C SER A 378 4.70 12.14 -1.35
N GLY A 379 4.00 13.12 -0.74
CA GLY A 379 3.56 14.37 -1.36
C GLY A 379 2.05 14.40 -1.61
N ALA A 380 1.41 15.55 -1.38
CA ALA A 380 -0.03 15.75 -1.48
C ALA A 380 -0.58 15.66 -2.92
N GLY A 381 0.30 15.73 -3.93
CA GLY A 381 -0.07 15.75 -5.35
C GLY A 381 -0.47 17.14 -5.86
N THR A 382 0.02 18.20 -5.22
CA THR A 382 -0.13 19.60 -5.69
C THR A 382 1.07 20.02 -6.54
N GLU A 383 1.03 21.19 -7.19
CA GLU A 383 2.19 21.65 -7.99
C GLU A 383 3.40 22.00 -7.11
N GLU A 384 3.13 22.51 -5.90
CA GLU A 384 4.12 22.82 -4.87
C GLU A 384 4.61 21.58 -4.09
N ASP A 385 3.76 20.59 -3.87
CA ASP A 385 4.06 19.31 -3.20
C ASP A 385 3.55 18.12 -4.04
N PRO A 386 4.26 17.75 -5.12
CA PRO A 386 3.87 16.68 -6.04
C PRO A 386 4.22 15.29 -5.48
N VAL A 387 3.51 14.25 -5.92
CA VAL A 387 3.83 12.86 -5.55
C VAL A 387 5.22 12.49 -6.07
N ILE A 388 6.17 12.24 -5.17
CA ILE A 388 7.57 11.96 -5.52
C ILE A 388 7.77 10.48 -5.86
N ILE A 389 8.35 10.24 -7.04
CA ILE A 389 8.79 8.93 -7.51
C ILE A 389 10.32 8.96 -7.69
N ASP A 390 11.04 8.37 -6.74
CA ASP A 390 12.50 8.31 -6.62
C ASP A 390 13.07 6.90 -6.86
N ASP A 391 12.22 5.87 -6.97
CA ASP A 391 12.64 4.51 -7.28
C ASP A 391 11.58 3.71 -8.08
N GLN A 392 11.95 2.48 -8.44
CA GLN A 392 11.09 1.57 -9.20
C GLN A 392 9.90 1.04 -8.37
N LEU A 393 10.03 0.86 -7.05
CA LEU A 393 8.94 0.37 -6.19
C LEU A 393 7.84 1.43 -6.05
N LYS A 394 8.18 2.71 -5.85
CA LYS A 394 7.19 3.79 -5.84
C LYS A 394 6.54 3.98 -7.20
N TYR A 395 7.25 3.78 -8.31
CA TYR A 395 6.61 3.75 -9.63
C TYR A 395 5.59 2.60 -9.74
N LEU A 396 5.94 1.40 -9.27
CA LEU A 396 5.04 0.25 -9.25
C LEU A 396 3.80 0.49 -8.36
N ALA A 397 3.98 1.11 -7.18
CA ALA A 397 2.88 1.50 -6.29
C ALA A 397 1.99 2.58 -6.92
N PHE A 398 2.57 3.62 -7.53
CA PHE A 398 1.81 4.61 -8.32
C PHE A 398 1.00 3.95 -9.43
N ALA A 399 1.56 2.98 -10.16
CA ALA A 399 0.82 2.23 -11.17
C ALA A 399 -0.35 1.41 -10.59
N ARG A 400 -0.21 0.84 -9.38
CA ARG A 400 -1.32 0.20 -8.62
C ARG A 400 -2.43 1.20 -8.32
N GLU A 401 -2.09 2.41 -7.88
CA GLU A 401 -3.11 3.44 -7.59
C GLU A 401 -3.86 3.91 -8.85
N THR A 402 -3.24 3.93 -10.04
CA THR A 402 -3.93 4.23 -11.32
C THR A 402 -4.98 3.18 -11.76
N LEU A 403 -5.18 2.11 -10.98
CA LEU A 403 -6.30 1.17 -11.14
C LEU A 403 -7.59 1.65 -10.45
N ASN A 404 -7.48 2.60 -9.51
CA ASN A 404 -8.58 3.09 -8.67
C ASN A 404 -8.83 4.60 -8.82
N ASP A 405 -7.83 5.37 -9.24
CA ASP A 405 -7.85 6.83 -9.38
C ASP A 405 -7.37 7.25 -10.78
N ASP A 406 -7.99 8.26 -11.40
CA ASP A 406 -7.54 8.83 -12.67
C ASP A 406 -6.43 9.88 -12.51
N PHE A 407 -6.14 10.29 -11.26
CA PHE A 407 -5.20 11.35 -10.89
C PHE A 407 -5.54 12.74 -11.46
N SER A 408 -6.81 12.98 -11.82
CA SER A 408 -7.26 14.28 -12.35
C SER A 408 -6.92 15.44 -11.40
N GLY A 409 -6.13 16.39 -11.91
CA GLY A 409 -5.65 17.54 -11.14
C GLY A 409 -4.48 17.26 -10.18
N LYS A 410 -3.99 16.02 -10.07
CA LYS A 410 -2.82 15.65 -9.26
C LYS A 410 -1.52 15.78 -10.03
N PHE A 411 -0.45 16.15 -9.33
CA PHE A 411 0.91 16.26 -9.85
C PHE A 411 1.79 15.13 -9.30
N ILE A 412 2.61 14.54 -10.16
CA ILE A 412 3.52 13.42 -9.88
C ILE A 412 4.87 13.79 -10.51
N LYS A 413 5.97 13.60 -9.77
CA LYS A 413 7.30 14.04 -10.20
C LYS A 413 8.35 12.94 -10.05
N LEU A 414 9.05 12.64 -11.13
CA LEU A 414 10.23 11.78 -11.10
C LEU A 414 11.43 12.55 -10.54
N THR A 415 12.22 11.90 -9.68
CA THR A 415 13.49 12.45 -9.16
C THR A 415 14.70 11.57 -9.48
N ALA A 416 14.47 10.30 -9.82
CA ALA A 416 15.46 9.36 -10.34
C ALA A 416 15.03 8.76 -11.69
N ASP A 417 15.95 8.05 -12.35
CA ASP A 417 15.65 7.18 -13.49
C ASP A 417 15.00 5.87 -13.01
N ILE A 418 13.95 5.44 -13.70
CA ILE A 418 13.08 4.34 -13.27
C ILE A 418 13.30 3.09 -14.15
N GLY A 419 13.81 2.03 -13.53
CA GLY A 419 14.08 0.75 -14.20
C GLY A 419 15.32 0.77 -15.12
N SER A 420 15.60 -0.36 -15.77
CA SER A 420 16.74 -0.54 -16.68
C SER A 420 16.51 -1.68 -17.68
N GLU A 421 17.45 -1.92 -18.60
CA GLU A 421 17.41 -3.08 -19.50
C GLU A 421 17.33 -4.43 -18.75
N ASN A 422 17.93 -4.52 -17.55
CA ASN A 422 17.91 -5.71 -16.70
C ASN A 422 16.72 -5.76 -15.74
N SER A 423 16.12 -4.62 -15.40
CA SER A 423 14.91 -4.49 -14.56
C SER A 423 13.91 -3.53 -15.21
N PRO A 424 13.26 -3.91 -16.33
CA PRO A 424 12.38 -3.01 -17.06
C PRO A 424 11.00 -2.92 -16.40
N VAL A 425 10.40 -1.73 -16.47
CA VAL A 425 8.99 -1.52 -16.13
C VAL A 425 8.10 -2.22 -17.15
N LYS A 426 7.26 -3.16 -16.70
CA LYS A 426 6.29 -3.86 -17.56
C LYS A 426 4.88 -3.26 -17.52
N VAL A 427 4.53 -2.59 -16.42
CA VAL A 427 3.20 -2.01 -16.20
C VAL A 427 2.99 -0.70 -16.96
N ILE A 428 1.71 -0.43 -17.21
CA ILE A 428 1.18 0.71 -17.94
C ILE A 428 0.37 1.56 -16.96
N LEU A 429 0.45 2.88 -17.04
CA LEU A 429 -0.40 3.82 -16.29
C LEU A 429 -1.74 4.03 -17.02
N GLY A 430 -2.86 4.09 -16.30
CA GLY A 430 -4.18 4.34 -16.92
C GLY A 430 -4.58 3.25 -17.94
N THR A 431 -4.51 1.98 -17.51
CA THR A 431 -4.89 0.80 -18.31
C THR A 431 -6.38 0.71 -18.59
N GLN A 432 -7.21 1.11 -17.62
CA GLN A 432 -8.66 0.99 -17.71
C GLN A 432 -9.24 2.08 -18.62
N GLY A 433 -9.98 1.70 -19.66
CA GLY A 433 -10.64 2.65 -20.56
C GLY A 433 -11.68 3.55 -19.86
N THR A 434 -12.11 3.17 -18.65
CA THR A 434 -13.02 3.92 -17.76
C THR A 434 -12.30 4.81 -16.74
N LEU A 435 -11.00 4.59 -16.47
CA LEU A 435 -10.13 5.42 -15.64
C LEU A 435 -8.85 5.78 -16.43
N PRO A 436 -8.98 6.61 -17.48
CA PRO A 436 -7.83 7.06 -18.26
C PRO A 436 -7.04 8.10 -17.48
N PHE A 437 -5.72 7.98 -17.42
CA PHE A 437 -4.86 8.86 -16.62
C PHE A 437 -5.00 10.34 -17.02
N ALA A 438 -5.23 11.20 -16.04
CA ALA A 438 -5.56 12.62 -16.19
C ALA A 438 -4.68 13.56 -15.35
N GLY A 439 -3.65 13.04 -14.67
CA GLY A 439 -2.71 13.82 -13.87
C GLY A 439 -1.57 14.47 -14.67
N THR A 440 -0.76 15.25 -13.95
CA THR A 440 0.49 15.84 -14.45
C THR A 440 1.67 14.95 -14.05
N LEU A 441 2.31 14.30 -15.02
CA LEU A 441 3.56 13.55 -14.85
C LEU A 441 4.76 14.42 -15.29
N ASP A 442 5.47 14.96 -14.29
CA ASP A 442 6.73 15.69 -14.44
C ASP A 442 7.91 14.70 -14.47
N GLY A 443 8.48 14.51 -15.66
CA GLY A 443 9.67 13.69 -15.86
C GLY A 443 10.96 14.32 -15.34
N ASN A 444 11.01 15.64 -15.13
CA ASN A 444 12.13 16.34 -14.47
C ASN A 444 13.52 16.02 -15.08
N GLY A 445 13.58 15.78 -16.39
CA GLY A 445 14.78 15.36 -17.13
C GLY A 445 15.20 13.90 -16.94
N LYS A 446 14.39 13.09 -16.24
CA LYS A 446 14.62 11.67 -15.95
C LYS A 446 14.03 10.77 -17.03
N SER A 447 14.30 9.47 -16.91
CA SER A 447 13.80 8.45 -17.81
C SER A 447 13.07 7.29 -17.14
N VAL A 448 12.21 6.62 -17.91
CA VAL A 448 11.62 5.32 -17.55
C VAL A 448 12.01 4.30 -18.60
N TYR A 449 12.57 3.16 -18.18
CA TYR A 449 12.90 2.05 -19.07
C TYR A 449 11.79 1.01 -19.08
N VAL A 450 11.05 0.90 -20.20
CA VAL A 450 9.87 0.04 -20.33
C VAL A 450 10.11 -1.21 -21.18
N LYS A 451 9.41 -2.30 -20.84
CA LYS A 451 9.27 -3.52 -21.67
C LYS A 451 7.79 -3.92 -21.69
N ILE A 452 6.98 -3.10 -22.33
CA ILE A 452 5.51 -3.20 -22.31
C ILE A 452 5.01 -4.09 -23.45
N VAL A 453 4.23 -5.12 -23.08
CA VAL A 453 3.58 -6.05 -24.01
C VAL A 453 2.06 -5.97 -23.80
N SER A 454 1.40 -5.04 -24.48
CA SER A 454 -0.03 -4.75 -24.25
C SER A 454 -0.96 -5.65 -25.08
N LYS A 455 -2.13 -5.93 -24.50
CA LYS A 455 -3.32 -6.47 -25.19
C LYS A 455 -4.36 -5.42 -25.53
N ASP A 456 -4.23 -4.23 -24.97
CA ASP A 456 -5.13 -3.11 -25.23
C ASP A 456 -4.29 -1.94 -25.77
N PHE A 457 -4.56 -0.69 -25.37
CA PHE A 457 -3.70 0.43 -25.73
C PHE A 457 -2.31 0.29 -25.06
N GLY A 458 -1.25 0.64 -25.79
CA GLY A 458 0.13 0.46 -25.33
C GLY A 458 0.93 1.76 -25.32
N GLY A 459 1.69 1.97 -24.26
CA GLY A 459 2.53 3.15 -24.02
C GLY A 459 2.88 3.16 -22.53
N LEU A 460 3.78 4.06 -22.10
CA LEU A 460 3.98 4.32 -20.67
C LEU A 460 2.63 4.62 -19.98
N ILE A 461 1.81 5.44 -20.63
CA ILE A 461 0.39 5.63 -20.36
C ILE A 461 -0.41 4.89 -21.45
N GLY A 462 -1.34 4.03 -21.03
CA GLY A 462 -2.22 3.31 -21.96
C GLY A 462 -3.26 4.25 -22.54
N THR A 463 -3.98 4.94 -21.67
CA THR A 463 -5.07 5.86 -22.01
C THR A 463 -4.93 7.18 -21.25
N SER A 464 -4.90 8.31 -21.96
CA SER A 464 -4.98 9.65 -21.37
C SER A 464 -6.42 10.20 -21.37
N GLY A 465 -6.82 10.78 -20.25
CA GLY A 465 -8.08 11.51 -20.02
C GLY A 465 -7.89 13.03 -19.94
N GLY A 466 -6.76 13.56 -20.42
CA GLY A 466 -6.39 14.97 -20.23
C GLY A 466 -5.09 15.16 -19.43
N ALA A 467 -4.23 14.14 -19.39
CA ALA A 467 -2.95 14.22 -18.69
C ALA A 467 -2.01 15.25 -19.29
N THR A 468 -1.12 15.78 -18.45
CA THR A 468 0.07 16.50 -18.88
C THR A 468 1.29 15.62 -18.64
N VAL A 469 2.13 15.44 -19.65
CA VAL A 469 3.40 14.71 -19.52
C VAL A 469 4.52 15.63 -20.00
N LYS A 470 5.48 15.94 -19.13
CA LYS A 470 6.56 16.86 -19.47
C LYS A 470 7.95 16.32 -19.13
N ASP A 471 8.97 16.78 -19.85
CA ASP A 471 10.39 16.63 -19.50
C ASP A 471 10.85 15.19 -19.24
N LEU A 472 10.27 14.23 -19.99
CA LEU A 472 10.39 12.79 -19.72
C LEU A 472 11.02 12.02 -20.89
N THR A 473 11.95 11.11 -20.60
CA THR A 473 12.51 10.17 -21.60
C THR A 473 11.98 8.75 -21.42
N VAL A 474 11.42 8.14 -22.47
CA VAL A 474 10.98 6.72 -22.45
C VAL A 474 11.95 5.85 -23.24
N ASN A 475 12.55 4.86 -22.57
CA ASN A 475 13.56 3.94 -23.11
C ASN A 475 13.00 2.51 -23.21
N GLY A 476 13.64 1.63 -24.00
CA GLY A 476 13.28 0.20 -24.08
C GLY A 476 12.33 -0.16 -25.23
N SER A 477 11.17 -0.75 -24.95
CA SER A 477 10.23 -1.22 -25.99
C SER A 477 8.76 -1.22 -25.56
N VAL A 478 7.87 -0.85 -26.49
CA VAL A 478 6.41 -0.96 -26.35
C VAL A 478 5.83 -1.73 -27.54
N LYS A 479 5.01 -2.75 -27.29
CA LYS A 479 4.50 -3.67 -28.31
C LYS A 479 3.05 -4.07 -28.03
N THR A 480 2.22 -4.19 -29.07
CA THR A 480 0.89 -4.83 -28.97
C THR A 480 0.92 -6.28 -29.43
N THR A 481 -0.04 -7.09 -28.94
CA THR A 481 -0.15 -8.53 -29.23
C THR A 481 -1.40 -8.94 -30.02
N VAL A 482 -2.41 -8.09 -30.09
CA VAL A 482 -3.72 -8.39 -30.72
C VAL A 482 -4.08 -7.35 -31.79
N LYS A 483 -5.25 -7.54 -32.43
CA LYS A 483 -5.77 -6.63 -33.47
C LYS A 483 -6.47 -5.40 -32.87
N GLU A 484 -6.65 -4.39 -33.70
CA GLU A 484 -7.52 -3.20 -33.49
C GLU A 484 -7.08 -2.17 -32.44
N TYR A 485 -6.19 -2.49 -31.50
CA TYR A 485 -5.65 -1.51 -30.54
C TYR A 485 -4.47 -0.69 -31.09
N HIS A 486 -3.97 0.27 -30.31
CA HIS A 486 -3.05 1.32 -30.77
C HIS A 486 -1.92 1.53 -29.76
N VAL A 487 -0.74 1.90 -30.27
CA VAL A 487 0.47 1.98 -29.45
C VAL A 487 1.24 3.27 -29.69
N GLY A 488 1.59 3.95 -28.60
CA GLY A 488 2.58 5.02 -28.53
C GLY A 488 3.83 4.54 -27.79
N GLY A 489 4.94 5.27 -27.85
CA GLY A 489 6.01 5.12 -26.87
C GLY A 489 5.57 5.67 -25.51
N ILE A 490 4.99 6.88 -25.51
CA ILE A 490 4.54 7.57 -24.30
C ILE A 490 3.05 7.34 -24.03
N ILE A 491 2.16 7.62 -24.99
CA ILE A 491 0.69 7.50 -24.81
C ILE A 491 0.07 6.60 -25.89
N GLY A 492 -0.60 5.52 -25.49
CA GLY A 492 -1.33 4.64 -26.42
C GLY A 492 -2.51 5.32 -27.10
N VAL A 493 -3.45 5.83 -26.29
CA VAL A 493 -4.63 6.58 -26.75
C VAL A 493 -4.86 7.84 -25.93
N VAL A 494 -5.26 8.92 -26.61
CA VAL A 494 -5.88 10.11 -25.99
C VAL A 494 -7.39 10.04 -26.19
N ASN A 495 -8.15 9.88 -25.11
CA ASN A 495 -9.61 9.82 -25.13
C ASN A 495 -10.26 11.21 -25.18
N TYR A 496 -11.54 11.26 -25.58
CA TYR A 496 -12.36 12.46 -25.41
C TYR A 496 -12.94 12.51 -23.99
N ALA A 497 -12.18 13.06 -23.05
CA ALA A 497 -12.62 13.28 -21.67
C ALA A 497 -13.35 14.64 -21.55
N SER A 498 -14.58 14.70 -22.07
CA SER A 498 -15.43 15.92 -22.06
C SER A 498 -14.80 17.19 -22.67
N GLY A 499 -13.74 17.04 -23.47
CA GLY A 499 -12.99 18.16 -24.07
C GLY A 499 -11.72 18.57 -23.31
N ALA A 500 -11.33 17.85 -22.24
CA ALA A 500 -10.03 18.03 -21.59
C ALA A 500 -8.87 17.87 -22.59
N LEU A 501 -7.82 18.66 -22.38
CA LEU A 501 -6.63 18.72 -23.23
C LEU A 501 -5.56 17.77 -22.69
N THR A 502 -5.04 16.88 -23.54
CA THR A 502 -3.77 16.19 -23.24
C THR A 502 -2.59 17.04 -23.73
N THR A 503 -1.56 17.19 -22.90
CA THR A 503 -0.34 17.92 -23.25
C THR A 503 0.88 17.01 -23.13
N VAL A 504 1.74 17.01 -24.14
CA VAL A 504 3.07 16.37 -24.08
C VAL A 504 4.13 17.40 -24.47
N THR A 505 5.12 17.65 -23.61
CA THR A 505 6.11 18.73 -23.83
C THR A 505 7.53 18.36 -23.38
N GLY A 506 8.55 18.68 -24.18
CA GLY A 506 9.95 18.35 -23.86
C GLY A 506 10.29 16.84 -23.80
N CYS A 507 9.35 15.96 -24.12
CA CYS A 507 9.50 14.51 -23.94
C CYS A 507 10.25 13.83 -25.11
N THR A 508 11.01 12.78 -24.79
CA THR A 508 11.75 11.99 -25.78
C THR A 508 11.33 10.52 -25.75
N ASN A 509 10.97 9.95 -26.90
CA ASN A 509 10.83 8.51 -27.06
C ASN A 509 12.06 7.90 -27.75
N ASN A 510 12.81 7.09 -26.99
CA ASN A 510 13.85 6.21 -27.49
C ASN A 510 13.35 4.75 -27.63
N ALA A 511 12.23 4.40 -27.01
CA ALA A 511 11.71 3.04 -27.02
C ALA A 511 11.23 2.60 -28.42
N SER A 512 11.52 1.36 -28.81
CA SER A 512 11.00 0.80 -30.07
C SER A 512 9.50 0.52 -29.96
N VAL A 513 8.70 1.04 -30.88
CA VAL A 513 7.23 0.91 -30.86
C VAL A 513 6.76 -0.04 -31.96
N THR A 514 6.12 -1.15 -31.59
CA THR A 514 5.76 -2.23 -32.53
C THR A 514 4.28 -2.64 -32.48
N ALA A 515 3.54 -2.36 -33.55
CA ALA A 515 2.16 -2.78 -33.76
C ALA A 515 2.09 -4.01 -34.70
N ILE A 516 1.77 -5.20 -34.17
CA ILE A 516 2.05 -6.45 -34.91
C ILE A 516 0.97 -6.89 -35.93
N THR A 517 -0.09 -6.13 -36.15
CA THR A 517 -1.24 -6.54 -37.00
C THR A 517 -1.62 -5.52 -38.06
N ASP A 518 -2.55 -5.91 -38.94
CA ASP A 518 -3.05 -5.17 -40.10
C ASP A 518 -3.98 -3.99 -39.77
N SER A 519 -4.60 -3.96 -38.58
CA SER A 519 -5.50 -2.87 -38.15
C SER A 519 -4.90 -1.92 -37.10
N THR A 520 -3.75 -2.26 -36.52
CA THR A 520 -3.12 -1.54 -35.39
C THR A 520 -2.25 -0.36 -35.86
N GLN A 521 -2.34 0.80 -35.18
CA GLN A 521 -1.53 2.01 -35.46
C GLN A 521 -0.35 2.14 -34.48
N ALA A 522 0.77 2.77 -34.91
CA ALA A 522 2.00 2.91 -34.11
C ALA A 522 2.61 4.31 -34.17
N GLY A 523 2.68 5.02 -33.03
CA GLY A 523 3.28 6.35 -32.89
C GLY A 523 4.50 6.33 -31.97
N GLY A 524 5.49 7.20 -32.16
CA GLY A 524 6.60 7.34 -31.21
C GLY A 524 6.20 8.06 -29.92
N ILE A 525 5.44 9.16 -30.02
CA ILE A 525 4.89 9.85 -28.84
C ILE A 525 3.47 9.36 -28.54
N VAL A 526 2.54 9.51 -29.49
CA VAL A 526 1.11 9.17 -29.33
C VAL A 526 0.63 8.20 -30.41
N GLY A 527 0.02 7.08 -29.99
CA GLY A 527 -0.58 6.10 -30.89
C GLY A 527 -1.81 6.65 -31.62
N ARG A 528 -2.88 6.99 -30.89
CA ARG A 528 -4.10 7.57 -31.48
C ARG A 528 -4.74 8.67 -30.62
N CYS A 529 -5.26 9.71 -31.27
CA CYS A 529 -6.02 10.78 -30.63
C CYS A 529 -7.51 10.77 -31.02
N TYR A 530 -8.39 10.95 -30.03
CA TYR A 530 -9.84 11.18 -30.15
C TYR A 530 -10.31 12.53 -29.56
N GLY A 531 -9.48 13.14 -28.70
CA GLY A 531 -9.73 14.43 -28.02
C GLY A 531 -8.77 15.53 -28.49
N SER A 532 -8.61 16.58 -27.69
CA SER A 532 -7.66 17.67 -27.94
C SER A 532 -6.26 17.29 -27.45
N LEU A 533 -5.23 17.66 -28.21
CA LEU A 533 -3.84 17.24 -27.98
C LEU A 533 -2.84 18.32 -28.44
N ILE A 534 -1.97 18.72 -27.52
CA ILE A 534 -0.77 19.53 -27.83
C ILE A 534 0.47 18.67 -27.63
N ILE A 535 1.35 18.62 -28.64
CA ILE A 535 2.69 18.04 -28.55
C ILE A 535 3.70 19.14 -28.90
N THR A 536 4.64 19.42 -28.01
CA THR A 536 5.62 20.52 -28.17
C THR A 536 7.02 20.04 -27.82
N ASP A 537 8.02 20.46 -28.60
CA ASP A 537 9.44 20.25 -28.29
C ASP A 537 9.84 18.76 -28.06
N CYS A 538 9.04 17.83 -28.59
CA CYS A 538 9.20 16.39 -28.40
C CYS A 538 10.04 15.73 -29.50
N THR A 539 10.82 14.71 -29.12
CA THR A 539 11.69 13.98 -30.05
C THR A 539 11.38 12.47 -30.07
N ASN A 540 11.35 11.86 -31.25
CA ASN A 540 11.37 10.41 -31.40
C ASN A 540 12.65 9.91 -32.07
N THR A 541 13.43 9.11 -31.34
CA THR A 541 14.57 8.36 -31.88
C THR A 541 14.26 6.87 -32.02
N GLY A 542 13.26 6.37 -31.27
CA GLY A 542 12.83 4.98 -31.28
C GLY A 542 12.28 4.52 -32.64
N ALA A 543 12.60 3.29 -33.03
CA ALA A 543 12.11 2.70 -34.27
C ALA A 543 10.62 2.36 -34.17
N ILE A 544 9.83 2.84 -35.13
CA ILE A 544 8.37 2.69 -35.18
C ILE A 544 8.00 1.70 -36.30
N THR A 545 7.26 0.64 -35.95
CA THR A 545 6.89 -0.42 -36.90
C THR A 545 5.42 -0.81 -36.74
N THR A 546 4.66 -0.80 -37.83
CA THR A 546 3.34 -1.45 -37.90
C THR A 546 3.28 -2.46 -39.04
N LYS A 547 2.47 -3.52 -38.90
CA LYS A 547 2.04 -4.34 -40.06
C LYS A 547 0.76 -3.81 -40.73
N GLY A 548 0.19 -2.73 -40.20
CA GLY A 548 -1.06 -2.16 -40.63
C GLY A 548 -0.90 -0.81 -41.32
N ASN A 549 -1.96 -0.03 -41.22
CA ASN A 549 -2.00 1.33 -41.73
C ASN A 549 -1.69 2.32 -40.60
N TYR A 550 -1.08 3.44 -40.95
CA TYR A 550 -0.81 4.60 -40.10
C TYR A 550 0.23 4.36 -39.00
N ALA A 551 1.44 4.87 -39.27
CA ALA A 551 2.52 4.98 -38.30
C ALA A 551 3.30 6.29 -38.49
N ALA A 552 3.82 6.84 -37.39
CA ALA A 552 4.69 8.02 -37.42
C ALA A 552 5.57 8.17 -36.18
N GLY A 553 6.61 9.01 -36.29
CA GLY A 553 7.48 9.35 -35.16
C GLY A 553 6.77 10.10 -34.03
N ILE A 554 5.78 10.94 -34.32
CA ILE A 554 5.09 11.73 -33.29
C ILE A 554 3.67 11.22 -33.04
N LEU A 555 2.75 11.36 -34.00
CA LEU A 555 1.32 11.02 -33.86
C LEU A 555 0.85 10.13 -35.01
N ALA A 556 0.52 8.86 -34.75
CA ALA A 556 0.17 7.97 -35.86
C ALA A 556 -1.22 8.24 -36.47
N TYR A 557 -2.22 8.55 -35.65
CA TYR A 557 -3.60 8.74 -36.10
C TYR A 557 -4.36 9.75 -35.23
N THR A 558 -5.13 10.64 -35.84
CA THR A 558 -6.07 11.52 -35.13
C THR A 558 -7.42 11.55 -35.82
N ILE A 559 -8.49 11.63 -35.02
CA ILE A 559 -9.89 11.68 -35.42
C ILE A 559 -10.73 12.39 -34.36
N LYS A 560 -11.89 12.94 -34.75
CA LYS A 560 -12.92 13.36 -33.80
C LYS A 560 -13.61 12.13 -33.17
N SER A 561 -13.80 12.13 -31.85
CA SER A 561 -14.67 11.15 -31.19
C SER A 561 -16.13 11.31 -31.62
N ASP A 562 -16.86 10.20 -31.82
CA ASP A 562 -18.32 10.23 -32.05
C ASP A 562 -19.09 10.83 -30.86
N TYR A 563 -18.47 10.90 -29.68
CA TYR A 563 -18.99 11.53 -28.46
C TYR A 563 -18.60 13.02 -28.32
N ALA A 564 -17.80 13.58 -29.23
CA ALA A 564 -17.27 14.94 -29.10
C ALA A 564 -18.33 16.01 -29.37
N THR A 565 -18.64 16.81 -28.35
CA THR A 565 -19.59 17.94 -28.42
C THR A 565 -18.96 19.22 -28.97
N ALA A 566 -17.63 19.30 -28.96
CA ALA A 566 -16.81 20.33 -29.60
C ALA A 566 -15.88 19.70 -30.66
N GLU A 567 -15.23 20.53 -31.46
CA GLU A 567 -14.12 20.07 -32.31
C GLU A 567 -12.83 19.98 -31.46
N PRO A 568 -12.05 18.89 -31.55
CA PRO A 568 -10.77 18.82 -30.87
C PRO A 568 -9.74 19.77 -31.51
N VAL A 569 -8.79 20.27 -30.72
CA VAL A 569 -7.66 21.07 -31.21
C VAL A 569 -6.40 20.18 -31.25
N ILE A 570 -5.63 20.25 -32.33
CA ILE A 570 -4.41 19.45 -32.51
C ILE A 570 -3.24 20.37 -32.87
N THR A 571 -2.24 20.46 -32.00
CA THR A 571 -1.00 21.21 -32.26
C THR A 571 0.19 20.29 -32.13
N ILE A 572 1.06 20.27 -33.13
CA ILE A 572 2.37 19.60 -33.09
C ILE A 572 3.42 20.64 -33.50
N ASP A 573 4.20 21.12 -32.53
CA ASP A 573 5.16 22.23 -32.76
C ASP A 573 6.57 21.86 -32.28
N ASN A 574 7.58 22.28 -33.04
CA ASN A 574 9.02 22.00 -32.82
C ASN A 574 9.42 20.52 -32.69
N CYS A 575 8.56 19.58 -33.08
CA CYS A 575 8.79 18.16 -32.87
C CYS A 575 9.67 17.52 -33.96
N THR A 576 10.57 16.61 -33.56
CA THR A 576 11.55 15.96 -34.45
C THR A 576 11.46 14.44 -34.44
N ASN A 577 11.57 13.81 -35.61
CA ASN A 577 11.74 12.37 -35.75
C ASN A 577 13.08 12.00 -36.40
N THR A 578 13.90 11.24 -35.69
CA THR A 578 15.13 10.60 -36.20
C THR A 578 15.00 9.08 -36.30
N GLY A 579 14.03 8.48 -35.60
CA GLY A 579 13.74 7.05 -35.64
C GLY A 579 13.17 6.60 -36.99
N ALA A 580 13.53 5.39 -37.43
CA ALA A 580 12.96 4.80 -38.64
C ALA A 580 11.47 4.47 -38.44
N VAL A 581 10.62 4.78 -39.41
CA VAL A 581 9.17 4.54 -39.38
C VAL A 581 8.77 3.60 -40.51
N SER A 582 8.11 2.48 -40.21
CA SER A 582 7.70 1.50 -41.21
C SER A 582 6.24 1.03 -41.06
N GLY A 583 5.57 0.84 -42.19
CA GLY A 583 4.21 0.29 -42.23
C GLY A 583 3.70 0.02 -43.65
N VAL A 584 2.39 -0.22 -43.81
CA VAL A 584 1.81 -0.49 -45.14
C VAL A 584 1.41 0.80 -45.84
N LYS A 585 0.63 1.66 -45.17
CA LYS A 585 -0.09 2.78 -45.78
C LYS A 585 -0.25 3.96 -44.85
N GLY A 586 -0.10 5.19 -45.36
CA GLY A 586 -0.32 6.41 -44.57
C GLY A 586 0.78 6.61 -43.54
N ILE A 587 2.04 6.51 -43.96
CA ILE A 587 3.21 6.52 -43.09
C ILE A 587 3.86 7.90 -43.15
N GLY A 588 4.01 8.56 -42.01
CA GLY A 588 4.61 9.89 -41.87
C GLY A 588 5.87 9.86 -41.01
N GLY A 589 6.79 10.81 -41.16
CA GLY A 589 7.82 11.03 -40.13
C GLY A 589 7.25 11.65 -38.86
N ILE A 590 6.24 12.52 -38.98
CA ILE A 590 5.62 13.24 -37.86
C ILE A 590 4.17 12.78 -37.63
N VAL A 591 3.32 12.76 -38.67
CA VAL A 591 1.89 12.40 -38.57
C VAL A 591 1.50 11.30 -39.57
N GLY A 592 0.89 10.21 -39.13
CA GLY A 592 0.48 9.13 -40.03
C GLY A 592 -0.77 9.49 -40.85
N LEU A 593 -1.90 9.69 -40.18
CA LEU A 593 -3.15 10.16 -40.77
C LEU A 593 -3.86 11.22 -39.93
N ILE A 594 -4.23 12.32 -40.59
CA ILE A 594 -5.27 13.25 -40.10
C ILE A 594 -6.61 12.88 -40.76
N SER A 595 -7.57 12.40 -39.98
CA SER A 595 -8.79 11.72 -40.48
C SER A 595 -9.77 12.64 -41.23
N PRO A 596 -10.46 12.14 -42.29
CA PRO A 596 -11.55 12.89 -42.96
C PRO A 596 -12.79 13.12 -42.09
N ASN A 597 -12.89 12.48 -40.91
CA ASN A 597 -14.01 12.68 -39.98
C ASN A 597 -13.73 13.81 -38.96
N MET A 598 -12.69 14.61 -39.17
CA MET A 598 -12.40 15.82 -38.40
C MET A 598 -13.02 17.02 -39.13
N THR A 599 -13.60 17.95 -38.37
CA THR A 599 -14.16 19.22 -38.88
C THR A 599 -13.57 20.39 -38.09
N ILE A 600 -12.24 20.40 -37.98
CA ILE A 600 -11.50 21.22 -37.04
C ILE A 600 -11.14 22.58 -37.67
N ALA A 601 -11.20 23.64 -36.85
CA ALA A 601 -10.81 24.99 -37.24
C ALA A 601 -9.28 25.13 -37.42
N ASP A 602 -8.52 24.67 -36.42
CA ASP A 602 -7.07 24.80 -36.34
C ASP A 602 -6.41 23.43 -36.10
N VAL A 603 -5.66 22.95 -37.09
CA VAL A 603 -4.65 21.89 -36.93
C VAL A 603 -3.33 22.44 -37.42
N ASP A 604 -2.35 22.53 -36.52
CA ASP A 604 -1.03 23.11 -36.82
C ASP A 604 0.07 22.06 -36.64
N VAL A 605 0.89 21.89 -37.67
CA VAL A 605 2.06 20.99 -37.68
C VAL A 605 3.28 21.82 -38.07
N THR A 606 3.92 22.45 -37.09
CA THR A 606 4.83 23.59 -37.29
C THR A 606 6.22 23.38 -36.71
N ARG A 607 7.23 24.01 -37.33
CA ARG A 607 8.66 23.89 -36.98
C ARG A 607 9.16 22.43 -36.89
N VAL A 608 8.51 21.48 -37.57
CA VAL A 608 8.81 20.04 -37.42
C VAL A 608 9.94 19.57 -38.34
N SER A 609 10.57 18.44 -38.00
CA SER A 609 11.67 17.88 -38.81
C SER A 609 11.68 16.36 -38.82
N ASN A 610 11.83 15.75 -40.00
CA ASN A 610 12.16 14.33 -40.12
C ASN A 610 13.57 14.14 -40.68
N SER A 611 14.33 13.22 -40.08
CA SER A 611 15.55 12.64 -40.66
C SER A 611 15.57 11.11 -40.61
N GLY A 612 14.58 10.47 -39.98
CA GLY A 612 14.44 9.02 -39.96
C GLY A 612 14.01 8.44 -41.31
N GLU A 613 14.42 7.20 -41.60
CA GLU A 613 14.00 6.48 -42.81
C GLU A 613 12.52 6.08 -42.71
N ILE A 614 11.73 6.43 -43.74
CA ILE A 614 10.28 6.20 -43.79
C ILE A 614 9.99 5.16 -44.87
N SER A 615 9.36 4.04 -44.50
CA SER A 615 9.08 2.92 -45.39
C SER A 615 7.60 2.56 -45.43
N GLY A 616 7.01 2.56 -46.63
CA GLY A 616 5.65 2.09 -46.86
C GLY A 616 5.31 1.87 -48.33
N THR A 617 4.16 1.25 -48.58
CA THR A 617 3.71 0.87 -49.94
C THR A 617 2.74 1.87 -50.57
N GLU A 618 2.00 2.62 -49.75
CA GLU A 618 1.06 3.65 -50.20
C GLU A 618 1.10 4.86 -49.26
N GLN A 619 0.89 6.08 -49.78
CA GLN A 619 0.65 7.29 -48.98
C GLN A 619 1.77 7.52 -47.93
N VAL A 620 3.00 7.71 -48.41
CA VAL A 620 4.21 7.84 -47.58
C VAL A 620 4.76 9.25 -47.70
N GLY A 621 5.01 9.92 -46.57
CA GLY A 621 5.52 11.30 -46.53
C GLY A 621 6.54 11.50 -45.40
N GLY A 622 7.49 12.41 -45.58
CA GLY A 622 8.47 12.78 -44.56
C GLY A 622 7.84 13.50 -43.36
N ILE A 623 6.76 14.28 -43.55
CA ILE A 623 6.01 14.86 -42.42
C ILE A 623 4.70 14.11 -42.23
N ILE A 624 3.82 14.11 -43.23
CA ILE A 624 2.46 13.56 -43.12
C ILE A 624 2.25 12.41 -44.11
N GLY A 625 1.85 11.24 -43.63
CA GLY A 625 1.50 10.11 -44.50
C GLY A 625 0.26 10.39 -45.34
N ARG A 626 -0.84 10.81 -44.69
CA ARG A 626 -2.09 11.18 -45.37
C ARG A 626 -2.88 12.29 -44.67
N ILE A 627 -3.52 13.11 -45.50
CA ILE A 627 -4.55 14.08 -45.13
C ILE A 627 -5.93 13.58 -45.62
N GLY A 628 -6.95 13.71 -44.77
CA GLY A 628 -8.34 13.38 -45.08
C GLY A 628 -8.99 14.35 -46.08
N ALA A 629 -10.01 13.88 -46.81
CA ALA A 629 -10.78 14.75 -47.69
C ALA A 629 -11.81 15.58 -46.91
N GLY A 630 -11.85 16.89 -47.17
CA GLY A 630 -12.81 17.83 -46.56
C GLY A 630 -12.56 18.20 -45.09
N ALA A 631 -11.35 17.95 -44.57
CA ALA A 631 -11.12 17.83 -43.13
C ALA A 631 -10.80 19.12 -42.35
N PHE A 632 -10.41 20.23 -43.02
CA PHE A 632 -10.04 21.50 -42.36
C PHE A 632 -10.47 22.72 -43.17
N GLU A 633 -10.80 23.82 -42.48
CA GLU A 633 -10.90 25.14 -43.11
C GLU A 633 -9.50 25.72 -43.36
N ASN A 634 -8.58 25.62 -42.39
CA ASN A 634 -7.15 25.91 -42.51
C ASN A 634 -6.31 24.73 -41.98
N LEU A 635 -5.17 24.43 -42.61
CA LEU A 635 -4.15 23.52 -42.09
C LEU A 635 -2.77 24.09 -42.41
N THR A 636 -2.03 24.48 -41.38
CA THR A 636 -0.67 25.01 -41.49
C THR A 636 0.33 23.87 -41.34
N ILE A 637 1.21 23.69 -42.33
CA ILE A 637 2.35 22.78 -42.21
C ILE A 637 3.61 23.59 -42.45
N THR A 638 4.51 23.64 -41.46
CA THR A 638 5.84 24.25 -41.59
C THR A 638 6.90 23.28 -41.10
N TYR A 639 7.85 22.93 -41.98
CA TYR A 639 8.85 21.89 -41.72
C TYR A 639 10.26 22.28 -42.19
N TYR A 640 11.30 21.80 -41.51
CA TYR A 640 12.70 22.01 -41.90
C TYR A 640 13.21 20.96 -42.90
N HIS A 641 12.92 19.68 -42.65
CA HIS A 641 13.32 18.55 -43.48
C HIS A 641 12.18 17.52 -43.53
N ALA A 642 11.90 16.99 -44.73
CA ALA A 642 10.91 15.95 -44.97
C ALA A 642 11.39 14.81 -45.91
N PRO A 643 12.64 14.33 -45.83
CA PRO A 643 13.10 13.17 -46.58
C PRO A 643 12.34 11.91 -46.18
N ILE A 644 12.15 11.00 -47.14
CA ILE A 644 11.66 9.62 -46.91
C ILE A 644 12.84 8.64 -46.76
N THR A 645 14.01 8.96 -47.32
CA THR A 645 15.26 8.18 -47.19
C THR A 645 16.40 9.13 -46.88
N ALA A 646 17.43 8.68 -46.16
CA ALA A 646 18.53 9.55 -45.72
C ALA A 646 19.22 10.24 -46.91
N GLY A 647 19.20 11.58 -46.92
CA GLY A 647 19.74 12.41 -48.01
C GLY A 647 18.89 12.44 -49.29
N GLY A 648 17.67 11.88 -49.26
CA GLY A 648 16.68 12.00 -50.33
C GLY A 648 16.02 13.39 -50.39
N ALA A 649 15.25 13.63 -51.45
CA ALA A 649 14.46 14.86 -51.58
C ALA A 649 13.21 14.84 -50.69
N ASP A 650 12.77 16.01 -50.27
CA ASP A 650 11.58 16.19 -49.42
C ASP A 650 10.29 15.77 -50.12
N ILE A 651 9.49 14.95 -49.42
CA ILE A 651 8.14 14.52 -49.84
C ILE A 651 7.22 14.76 -48.64
N VAL A 652 6.80 16.01 -48.46
CA VAL A 652 6.12 16.50 -47.24
C VAL A 652 4.88 15.68 -46.87
N ILE A 653 4.01 15.43 -47.87
CA ILE A 653 2.70 14.81 -47.71
C ILE A 653 2.61 13.62 -48.69
N GLY A 654 2.36 12.42 -48.17
CA GLY A 654 2.27 11.20 -48.98
C GLY A 654 0.97 11.04 -49.77
N SER A 655 -0.12 11.66 -49.30
CA SER A 655 -1.40 11.73 -50.00
C SER A 655 -2.26 12.85 -49.41
N ASP A 656 -2.61 13.84 -50.22
CA ASP A 656 -3.62 14.84 -49.86
C ASP A 656 -4.99 14.49 -50.48
N GLY A 657 -6.06 14.82 -49.77
CA GLY A 657 -7.45 14.71 -50.22
C GLY A 657 -8.26 16.00 -50.04
N ASN A 658 -7.67 17.04 -49.47
CA ASN A 658 -8.30 18.34 -49.20
C ASN A 658 -7.91 19.37 -50.29
N THR A 659 -8.60 20.50 -50.34
CA THR A 659 -8.34 21.63 -51.25
C THR A 659 -7.69 22.84 -50.55
N ASN A 660 -7.64 22.83 -49.21
CA ASN A 660 -7.29 23.99 -48.39
C ASN A 660 -5.98 23.81 -47.58
N VAL A 661 -5.14 22.83 -47.92
CA VAL A 661 -3.87 22.60 -47.21
C VAL A 661 -2.84 23.64 -47.64
N THR A 662 -2.21 24.31 -46.68
CA THR A 662 -1.15 25.28 -46.96
C THR A 662 0.16 24.80 -46.35
N ALA A 663 0.88 23.97 -47.10
CA ALA A 663 2.18 23.45 -46.72
C ALA A 663 3.30 24.36 -47.23
N TYR A 664 4.08 24.90 -46.30
CA TYR A 664 5.31 25.62 -46.57
C TYR A 664 6.49 24.78 -46.08
N SER A 665 7.57 24.69 -46.86
CA SER A 665 8.87 24.49 -46.22
C SER A 665 9.13 25.70 -45.33
N VAL A 666 9.46 25.47 -44.05
CA VAL A 666 10.43 26.37 -43.43
C VAL A 666 11.71 26.08 -44.17
N ALA A 667 11.96 26.88 -45.19
CA ALA A 667 13.22 26.82 -45.89
C ALA A 667 14.37 26.83 -44.87
N GLU A 668 15.46 26.15 -45.23
CA GLU A 668 16.77 26.68 -44.86
C GLU A 668 16.86 28.08 -45.50
N CYS A 669 16.41 29.08 -44.71
CA CYS A 669 15.73 30.31 -45.11
C CYS A 669 16.22 30.87 -46.48
N VAL A 670 15.54 30.56 -47.61
CA VAL A 670 16.14 30.77 -48.95
C VAL A 670 16.24 32.25 -49.35
N GLU A 671 15.28 33.06 -48.91
CA GLU A 671 15.43 34.49 -48.76
C GLU A 671 15.13 34.81 -47.29
N HIS A 672 16.01 35.61 -46.68
CA HIS A 672 15.91 35.95 -45.28
C HIS A 672 15.44 37.40 -45.12
N GLU A 673 14.42 37.60 -44.29
CA GLU A 673 14.11 38.94 -43.78
C GLU A 673 15.01 39.21 -42.56
N TYR A 674 16.02 40.05 -42.79
CA TYR A 674 17.11 40.29 -41.84
C TYR A 674 16.75 41.40 -40.82
N VAL A 675 16.39 41.02 -39.61
CA VAL A 675 16.26 41.96 -38.49
C VAL A 675 17.65 42.19 -37.88
N ALA A 676 18.13 43.44 -37.91
CA ALA A 676 19.47 43.77 -37.43
C ALA A 676 19.58 43.68 -35.91
N VAL A 677 20.36 42.70 -35.43
CA VAL A 677 20.72 42.54 -34.02
C VAL A 677 21.96 43.38 -33.75
N ALA A 678 21.84 44.36 -32.85
CA ALA A 678 22.96 45.21 -32.49
C ALA A 678 24.06 44.41 -31.77
N LEU A 679 25.32 44.82 -31.98
CA LEU A 679 26.50 44.32 -31.26
C LEU A 679 26.22 44.23 -29.76
N LYS A 680 26.12 43.01 -29.22
CA LYS A 680 26.16 42.77 -27.79
C LYS A 680 27.63 42.68 -27.41
N MET A 681 28.15 43.74 -26.82
CA MET A 681 29.50 43.73 -26.26
C MET A 681 29.64 42.58 -25.25
N PRO A 682 30.70 41.76 -25.31
CA PRO A 682 30.99 40.77 -24.29
C PRO A 682 31.18 41.41 -22.91
N SER A 683 30.79 40.69 -21.85
CA SER A 683 31.30 40.94 -20.50
C SER A 683 32.59 40.12 -20.30
N CYS A 684 33.05 39.96 -19.05
CA CYS A 684 34.17 39.05 -18.75
C CYS A 684 33.77 37.57 -18.73
N GLU A 685 32.48 37.27 -18.59
CA GLU A 685 31.94 35.92 -18.30
C GLU A 685 30.86 35.52 -19.31
N VAL A 686 30.02 36.49 -19.70
CA VAL A 686 28.96 36.30 -20.68
C VAL A 686 29.50 36.72 -22.03
N GLU A 687 29.59 35.76 -22.94
CA GLU A 687 30.00 36.01 -24.31
C GLU A 687 29.10 37.06 -24.98
N GLY A 688 29.75 37.91 -25.74
CA GLY A 688 29.11 38.85 -26.64
C GLY A 688 28.83 38.18 -27.96
N TYR A 689 28.28 38.93 -28.90
CA TYR A 689 28.22 38.51 -30.29
C TYR A 689 28.40 39.70 -31.21
N GLU A 690 29.02 39.48 -32.36
CA GLU A 690 29.14 40.53 -33.37
C GLU A 690 27.75 40.99 -33.83
N ALA A 691 27.68 42.22 -34.38
CA ALA A 691 26.44 42.74 -34.94
C ALA A 691 26.01 41.85 -36.11
N HIS A 692 24.89 41.16 -35.92
CA HIS A 692 24.38 40.14 -36.84
C HIS A 692 22.92 40.45 -37.20
N TYR A 693 22.29 39.50 -37.86
CA TYR A 693 20.91 39.61 -38.31
C TYR A 693 20.19 38.28 -38.08
N ASP A 694 19.00 38.34 -37.51
CA ASP A 694 18.13 37.17 -37.40
C ASP A 694 17.24 37.09 -38.66
N CYS A 695 17.07 35.89 -39.24
CA CYS A 695 15.99 35.64 -40.20
C CYS A 695 14.67 35.60 -39.40
N SER A 696 13.87 36.67 -39.43
CA SER A 696 12.55 36.74 -38.75
C SER A 696 11.56 35.66 -39.20
N VAL A 697 11.87 34.98 -40.31
CA VAL A 697 11.08 33.88 -40.90
C VAL A 697 11.52 32.49 -40.39
N CYS A 698 12.70 32.32 -39.78
CA CYS A 698 13.17 31.00 -39.32
C CYS A 698 13.98 30.97 -37.99
N GLY A 699 14.26 32.11 -37.37
CA GLY A 699 14.96 32.20 -36.07
C GLY A 699 16.47 31.91 -36.09
N ARG A 700 17.06 31.69 -37.27
CA ARG A 700 18.51 31.44 -37.41
C ARG A 700 19.30 32.75 -37.61
N HIS A 701 20.61 32.73 -37.35
CA HIS A 701 21.48 33.91 -37.28
C HIS A 701 22.39 34.06 -38.52
N PHE A 702 22.68 35.31 -38.90
CA PHE A 702 23.35 35.67 -40.16
C PHE A 702 24.26 36.90 -40.05
N VAL A 703 25.38 36.92 -40.78
CA VAL A 703 26.26 38.10 -40.90
C VAL A 703 26.39 38.58 -42.34
N ASN A 704 26.48 39.90 -42.54
CA ASN A 704 26.62 40.53 -43.85
C ASN A 704 28.09 40.82 -44.18
N SER A 705 28.62 40.19 -45.22
CA SER A 705 30.02 40.24 -45.64
C SER A 705 30.32 41.29 -46.73
N GLY A 706 29.31 42.03 -47.19
CA GLY A 706 29.43 43.00 -48.30
C GLY A 706 29.35 42.39 -49.70
N GLU A 707 29.64 41.10 -49.87
CA GLU A 707 29.27 40.32 -51.07
C GLU A 707 27.90 39.62 -50.92
N GLY A 708 27.43 39.47 -49.68
CA GLY A 708 26.14 38.87 -49.36
C GLY A 708 26.00 38.60 -47.86
N TYR A 709 24.96 37.89 -47.46
CA TYR A 709 24.78 37.42 -46.09
C TYR A 709 25.14 35.93 -45.98
N ARG A 710 25.58 35.48 -44.80
CA ARG A 710 26.05 34.10 -44.53
C ARG A 710 25.47 33.59 -43.22
N LYS A 711 24.99 32.33 -43.19
CA LYS A 711 24.58 31.65 -41.94
C LYS A 711 25.75 31.52 -40.98
N VAL A 712 25.45 31.68 -39.70
CA VAL A 712 26.29 31.41 -38.54
C VAL A 712 25.43 30.72 -37.48
N GLU A 713 26.01 29.83 -36.68
CA GLU A 713 25.44 29.59 -35.34
C GLU A 713 25.87 30.75 -34.41
N LEU A 714 25.25 30.92 -33.23
CA LEU A 714 25.68 31.99 -32.32
C LEU A 714 27.16 31.86 -31.94
N ASP A 715 27.63 30.64 -31.71
CA ASP A 715 29.00 30.28 -31.37
C ASP A 715 30.02 30.69 -32.47
N ASP A 716 29.63 30.74 -33.75
CA ASP A 716 30.49 31.19 -34.86
C ASP A 716 30.75 32.71 -34.85
N ILE A 717 29.89 33.47 -34.16
CA ILE A 717 29.96 34.94 -34.04
C ILE A 717 30.03 35.40 -32.58
N ALA A 718 30.19 34.45 -31.66
CA ALA A 718 30.44 34.72 -30.26
C ALA A 718 31.74 35.55 -30.19
N ILE A 719 31.60 36.78 -29.74
CA ILE A 719 32.77 37.50 -29.26
C ILE A 719 32.99 36.86 -27.90
N ALA A 720 33.99 35.98 -27.84
CA ALA A 720 34.43 35.35 -26.60
C ALA A 720 34.41 36.38 -25.48
N ALA A 721 33.93 35.98 -24.31
CA ALA A 721 33.97 36.82 -23.13
C ALA A 721 35.39 37.40 -22.99
N LEU A 722 35.53 38.66 -22.57
CA LEU A 722 36.72 39.51 -22.82
C LEU A 722 38.06 38.99 -22.27
N ASP A 723 38.04 37.83 -21.61
CA ASP A 723 38.85 37.42 -20.50
C ASP A 723 38.86 38.46 -19.37
N HIS A 724 38.92 37.95 -18.16
CA HIS A 724 39.09 38.81 -17.00
C HIS A 724 40.51 39.40 -17.00
N ASP A 725 40.61 40.72 -17.09
CA ASP A 725 41.86 41.47 -16.98
C ASP A 725 42.25 41.61 -15.52
N PHE A 726 42.76 40.52 -14.98
CA PHE A 726 43.17 40.35 -13.60
C PHE A 726 44.50 41.09 -13.31
N SER A 727 44.52 42.38 -13.62
CA SER A 727 45.57 43.35 -13.31
C SER A 727 45.14 44.41 -12.28
N GLY A 728 43.94 44.24 -11.70
CA GLY A 728 43.33 45.14 -10.72
C GLY A 728 43.79 44.88 -9.27
N GLU A 729 42.91 45.22 -8.32
CA GLU A 729 43.22 45.16 -6.88
C GLU A 729 43.45 43.71 -6.41
N VAL A 730 44.56 43.49 -5.69
CA VAL A 730 44.91 42.17 -5.14
C VAL A 730 44.35 42.05 -3.73
N THR A 731 43.55 41.02 -3.51
CA THR A 731 43.02 40.58 -2.22
C THR A 731 43.41 39.13 -1.97
N TYR A 732 43.24 38.62 -0.75
CA TYR A 732 43.58 37.25 -0.37
C TYR A 732 42.42 36.64 0.43
N ALA A 733 42.07 35.40 0.13
CA ALA A 733 41.11 34.60 0.89
C ALA A 733 41.49 33.13 0.83
N TYR A 734 40.99 32.35 1.78
CA TYR A 734 40.97 30.89 1.71
C TYR A 734 39.67 30.53 0.95
N GLU A 735 39.63 29.35 0.34
CA GLU A 735 38.41 28.71 -0.14
C GLU A 735 38.50 27.23 0.27
N ASN A 736 37.44 26.46 0.04
CA ASN A 736 37.25 25.10 0.58
C ASN A 736 38.45 24.16 0.37
N ASP A 737 39.23 24.37 -0.69
CA ASP A 737 40.35 23.52 -1.11
C ASP A 737 41.76 24.14 -0.89
N GLY A 738 41.89 25.38 -0.42
CA GLY A 738 43.22 26.02 -0.25
C GLY A 738 43.23 27.52 0.00
N TRP A 739 44.43 28.10 0.16
CA TRP A 739 44.62 29.56 0.20
C TRP A 739 44.82 30.12 -1.21
N TYR A 740 44.23 31.28 -1.48
CA TYR A 740 44.16 31.87 -2.81
C TYR A 740 44.38 33.39 -2.81
N LYS A 741 45.06 33.85 -3.86
CA LYS A 741 45.28 35.26 -4.21
C LYS A 741 44.23 35.67 -5.23
N TYR A 742 43.34 36.59 -4.84
CA TYR A 742 42.26 37.12 -5.66
C TYR A 742 42.67 38.44 -6.30
N THR A 743 43.06 38.38 -7.57
CA THR A 743 43.37 39.61 -8.33
C THR A 743 42.12 40.04 -9.09
N ALA A 744 41.54 41.18 -8.72
CA ALA A 744 40.31 41.68 -9.31
C ALA A 744 40.49 42.04 -10.80
N CYS A 745 39.43 41.83 -11.57
CA CYS A 745 39.39 42.24 -12.97
C CYS A 745 39.24 43.77 -13.08
N THR A 746 39.94 44.41 -14.02
CA THR A 746 39.80 45.84 -14.29
C THR A 746 38.53 46.19 -15.10
N ARG A 747 37.75 45.19 -15.52
CA ARG A 747 36.63 45.31 -16.46
C ARG A 747 35.26 44.89 -15.90
N CYS A 748 35.23 44.22 -14.75
CA CYS A 748 34.05 43.64 -14.09
C CYS A 748 34.41 43.25 -12.64
N ASP A 749 33.44 42.90 -11.81
CA ASP A 749 33.65 42.68 -10.35
C ASP A 749 34.32 41.33 -9.97
N ALA A 750 34.54 40.45 -10.96
CA ALA A 750 35.14 39.13 -10.82
C ALA A 750 36.65 39.14 -10.51
N LYS A 751 37.19 38.02 -10.01
CA LYS A 751 38.57 37.94 -9.47
C LYS A 751 39.28 36.62 -9.81
N ASN A 752 40.59 36.66 -10.07
CA ASN A 752 41.37 35.46 -10.41
C ASN A 752 41.63 34.62 -9.17
N LYS A 753 41.27 33.34 -9.14
CA LYS A 753 41.59 32.43 -8.03
C LYS A 753 42.97 31.76 -8.29
N GLU A 754 44.06 32.43 -7.91
CA GLU A 754 45.42 31.84 -8.00
C GLU A 754 45.82 31.16 -6.67
N ALA A 755 46.23 29.89 -6.70
CA ALA A 755 46.66 29.17 -5.50
C ALA A 755 47.88 29.85 -4.83
N HIS A 756 47.79 30.08 -3.52
CA HIS A 756 48.77 30.84 -2.74
C HIS A 756 49.19 30.09 -1.48
N GLU A 757 50.34 29.43 -1.53
CA GLU A 757 50.98 28.88 -0.34
C GLU A 757 51.49 30.00 0.59
N HIS A 758 51.26 29.84 1.89
CA HIS A 758 51.68 30.79 2.92
C HIS A 758 53.03 30.40 3.53
N GLU A 759 54.02 31.30 3.48
CA GLU A 759 55.13 31.28 4.43
C GLU A 759 54.66 31.92 5.75
N TYR A 760 54.87 31.21 6.87
CA TYR A 760 54.48 31.64 8.22
C TYR A 760 55.71 32.02 9.05
N ASP A 761 55.60 33.07 9.87
CA ASP A 761 56.64 33.37 10.85
C ASP A 761 56.65 32.30 11.95
N ALA A 762 57.78 31.60 12.09
CA ALA A 762 57.94 30.46 12.99
C ALA A 762 58.02 30.82 14.49
N VAL A 763 57.92 32.11 14.85
CA VAL A 763 57.94 32.61 16.24
C VAL A 763 56.54 33.12 16.65
N THR A 764 55.75 33.65 15.72
CA THR A 764 54.41 34.19 16.01
C THR A 764 53.24 33.39 15.43
N GLY A 765 53.46 32.52 14.44
CA GLY A 765 52.41 31.69 13.82
C GLY A 765 51.40 32.46 12.95
N ILE A 766 51.71 33.71 12.59
CA ILE A 766 50.85 34.59 11.78
C ILE A 766 51.33 34.55 10.33
N CYS A 767 50.40 34.52 9.38
CA CYS A 767 50.73 34.63 7.96
C CYS A 767 51.31 36.01 7.63
N VAL A 768 52.37 36.06 6.83
CA VAL A 768 52.96 37.32 6.33
C VAL A 768 51.97 38.13 5.47
N CYS A 769 50.94 37.48 4.93
CA CYS A 769 49.81 38.06 4.20
C CYS A 769 48.78 38.83 5.07
N GLY A 770 48.72 38.54 6.38
CA GLY A 770 47.79 39.20 7.32
C GLY A 770 46.32 38.76 7.30
N THR A 771 45.93 37.76 6.50
CA THR A 771 44.54 37.25 6.41
C THR A 771 44.27 36.02 7.27
N GLN A 772 42.99 35.79 7.59
CA GLN A 772 42.46 34.72 8.47
C GLN A 772 41.50 33.83 7.64
N ARG A 773 41.43 32.50 7.88
CA ARG A 773 40.74 31.49 7.03
C ARG A 773 39.21 31.75 6.82
N PRO A 774 38.72 31.79 5.56
CA PRO A 774 37.35 31.36 5.19
C PRO A 774 37.29 30.15 4.22
N GLY A 775 36.27 29.30 4.26
CA GLY A 775 36.12 28.20 3.30
C GLY A 775 35.42 27.00 3.92
N HIS A 776 34.24 26.65 3.38
CA HIS A 776 33.26 25.79 4.04
C HIS A 776 32.65 24.79 3.04
N ASN A 777 33.05 23.52 3.14
CA ASN A 777 32.42 22.40 2.45
C ASN A 777 31.34 21.78 3.36
N GLY A 778 30.07 22.07 3.10
CA GLY A 778 28.93 21.62 3.93
C GLY A 778 28.34 20.29 3.47
N GLU A 779 28.20 19.35 4.40
CA GLU A 779 27.40 18.14 4.21
C GLU A 779 25.95 18.43 4.64
N LYS A 780 24.96 18.05 3.82
CA LYS A 780 23.55 18.24 4.15
C LYS A 780 23.17 17.39 5.36
N VAL A 781 22.52 18.02 6.34
CA VAL A 781 21.82 17.37 7.43
C VAL A 781 20.33 17.51 7.16
N GLU A 782 19.69 16.38 6.86
CA GLU A 782 18.24 16.30 6.66
C GLU A 782 17.46 16.75 7.90
N GLY A 783 16.41 17.52 7.68
CA GLY A 783 15.49 17.95 8.71
C GLY A 783 14.51 16.87 9.18
N THR A 784 13.61 17.27 10.07
CA THR A 784 12.45 16.49 10.49
C THR A 784 11.23 17.40 10.52
N ALA A 785 10.11 16.98 9.93
CA ALA A 785 8.89 17.77 9.92
C ALA A 785 8.39 18.04 11.35
N ALA A 786 7.85 19.24 11.58
CA ALA A 786 7.18 19.55 12.84
C ALA A 786 5.83 18.83 12.92
N THR A 787 5.51 18.32 14.11
CA THR A 787 4.23 17.64 14.39
C THR A 787 3.42 18.47 15.39
N PHE A 788 2.31 17.95 15.90
CA PHE A 788 1.36 18.73 16.70
C PHE A 788 2.01 19.45 17.89
N ALA A 789 2.88 18.76 18.64
CA ALA A 789 3.57 19.32 19.79
C ALA A 789 5.10 19.13 19.77
N THR A 790 5.62 18.35 18.83
CA THR A 790 7.06 18.15 18.65
C THR A 790 7.58 19.16 17.64
N THR A 791 8.56 19.98 18.06
CA THR A 791 9.26 20.91 17.16
C THR A 791 10.06 20.14 16.11
N GLY A 792 9.92 20.53 14.85
CA GLY A 792 10.72 19.98 13.77
C GLY A 792 12.11 20.59 13.68
N VAL A 793 12.92 20.05 12.78
CA VAL A 793 14.23 20.56 12.38
C VAL A 793 14.18 20.90 10.89
N LYS A 794 14.62 22.09 10.51
CA LYS A 794 14.88 22.46 9.11
C LYS A 794 16.13 21.76 8.61
N ASP A 795 16.15 21.43 7.33
CA ASP A 795 17.39 21.11 6.62
C ASP A 795 18.44 22.21 6.84
N TYR A 796 19.70 21.80 7.03
CA TYR A 796 20.85 22.70 7.12
C TYR A 796 22.10 21.97 6.65
N TYR A 797 23.19 22.69 6.44
CA TYR A 797 24.47 22.14 6.00
C TYR A 797 25.53 22.33 7.10
N TYR A 798 26.30 21.29 7.40
CA TYR A 798 27.38 21.34 8.39
C TYR A 798 28.74 21.18 7.73
N CYS A 799 29.66 22.10 7.99
CA CYS A 799 31.02 22.01 7.44
C CYS A 799 32.03 21.45 8.44
N ALA A 800 32.61 20.29 8.11
CA ALA A 800 33.65 19.64 8.90
C ALA A 800 34.99 20.41 8.97
N ASP A 801 35.33 21.23 7.96
CA ASP A 801 36.61 21.96 7.88
C ASP A 801 36.71 23.18 8.81
N CYS A 802 35.56 23.69 9.28
CA CYS A 802 35.45 24.84 10.17
C CYS A 802 34.64 24.60 11.46
N GLY A 803 33.71 23.63 11.46
CA GLY A 803 32.75 23.41 12.54
C GLY A 803 31.53 24.34 12.49
N GLY A 804 31.28 25.00 11.36
CA GLY A 804 30.18 25.95 11.14
C GLY A 804 28.96 25.33 10.46
N TYR A 805 27.86 26.08 10.44
CA TYR A 805 26.54 25.64 9.99
C TYR A 805 25.95 26.66 9.00
N PHE A 806 25.21 26.19 7.99
CA PHE A 806 24.74 27.02 6.87
C PHE A 806 23.31 26.65 6.43
N ALA A 807 22.57 27.63 5.92
CA ALA A 807 21.17 27.44 5.48
C ALA A 807 21.04 27.00 4.01
N ASP A 808 22.16 26.97 3.28
CA ASP A 808 22.29 26.76 1.85
C ASP A 808 23.43 25.79 1.54
N GLU A 809 23.33 25.08 0.40
CA GLU A 809 24.31 24.05 -0.01
C GLU A 809 25.69 24.68 -0.29
N GLU A 810 25.68 25.88 -0.87
CA GLU A 810 26.85 26.69 -1.19
C GLU A 810 27.56 27.28 0.06
N CYS A 811 27.00 27.07 1.27
CA CYS A 811 27.54 27.52 2.54
C CYS A 811 27.82 29.03 2.64
N THR A 812 26.95 29.86 2.05
CA THR A 812 27.06 31.32 2.01
C THR A 812 26.24 32.03 3.10
N ALA A 813 25.19 31.39 3.62
CA ALA A 813 24.34 31.90 4.69
C ALA A 813 24.68 31.23 6.04
N GLU A 814 25.76 31.69 6.68
CA GLU A 814 26.22 31.18 7.98
C GLU A 814 25.14 31.34 9.08
N ILE A 815 24.75 30.20 9.67
CA ILE A 815 23.83 30.11 10.79
C ILE A 815 24.62 30.30 12.08
N THR A 816 24.60 31.53 12.61
CA THR A 816 25.37 31.91 13.81
C THR A 816 24.92 31.22 15.11
N ASP A 817 23.68 30.72 15.15
CA ASP A 817 23.18 29.81 16.19
C ASP A 817 22.27 28.76 15.54
N VAL A 818 22.82 27.57 15.32
CA VAL A 818 22.11 26.47 14.65
C VAL A 818 21.11 25.78 15.56
N ASP A 819 21.22 25.93 16.87
CA ASP A 819 20.29 25.33 17.83
C ASP A 819 19.01 26.17 17.97
N GLU A 820 19.07 27.49 17.79
CA GLU A 820 17.89 28.35 17.64
C GLU A 820 17.32 28.33 16.21
N TRP A 821 18.15 28.51 15.17
CA TRP A 821 17.66 28.73 13.80
C TRP A 821 16.96 27.51 13.19
N LYS A 822 17.47 26.29 13.41
CA LYS A 822 16.93 25.09 12.74
C LYS A 822 15.55 24.69 13.25
N VAL A 823 15.09 25.24 14.36
CA VAL A 823 13.80 24.87 14.96
C VAL A 823 12.66 25.28 14.03
N LEU A 824 11.82 24.30 13.68
CA LEU A 824 10.44 24.55 13.24
C LEU A 824 9.54 24.54 14.49
N PRO A 825 8.66 25.53 14.69
CA PRO A 825 7.67 25.48 15.77
C PRO A 825 6.79 24.23 15.60
N ALA A 826 6.36 23.66 16.72
CA ALA A 826 5.33 22.62 16.68
C ALA A 826 4.03 23.21 16.10
N GLN A 827 3.25 22.42 15.36
CA GLN A 827 2.10 22.93 14.59
C GLN A 827 1.04 23.64 15.47
N LYS A 828 0.91 23.28 16.76
CA LYS A 828 0.01 23.96 17.72
C LYS A 828 0.48 25.36 18.16
N ASP A 829 1.78 25.66 17.99
CA ASP A 829 2.44 26.90 18.40
C ASP A 829 2.74 27.83 17.20
N ASP A 830 2.65 27.31 15.98
CA ASP A 830 2.70 28.08 14.74
C ASP A 830 1.40 28.88 14.57
N THR A 831 1.51 30.20 14.38
CA THR A 831 0.34 31.08 14.20
C THR A 831 -0.23 31.09 12.80
N ASP A 832 0.53 30.63 11.80
CA ASP A 832 0.13 30.60 10.40
C ASP A 832 -0.40 29.21 9.98
N PHE A 833 -0.25 28.19 10.83
CA PHE A 833 -0.80 26.85 10.60
C PHE A 833 -2.34 26.83 10.72
N VAL A 834 -3.02 26.46 9.63
CA VAL A 834 -4.49 26.32 9.58
C VAL A 834 -4.85 24.88 9.22
N SER A 835 -5.45 24.17 10.17
CA SER A 835 -5.90 22.78 9.96
C SER A 835 -7.16 22.68 9.08
N SER A 836 -7.12 21.79 8.09
CA SER A 836 -8.20 21.49 7.15
C SER A 836 -8.22 20.00 6.78
N GLU A 837 -9.14 19.61 5.89
CA GLU A 837 -9.20 18.25 5.32
C GLU A 837 -8.00 17.92 4.39
N ASP A 838 -7.24 18.94 3.99
CA ASP A 838 -6.03 18.83 3.18
C ASP A 838 -4.76 19.01 4.04
N ASN A 839 -4.83 19.79 5.13
CA ASN A 839 -3.71 20.10 6.02
C ASN A 839 -3.99 19.63 7.47
N TRP A 840 -3.44 18.48 7.84
CA TRP A 840 -3.76 17.80 9.10
C TRP A 840 -2.74 18.12 10.21
N TYR A 841 -3.23 18.27 11.44
CA TYR A 841 -2.36 18.18 12.61
C TYR A 841 -1.83 16.75 12.73
N LEU A 842 -0.50 16.60 12.75
CA LEU A 842 0.16 15.30 12.75
C LEU A 842 0.45 14.86 14.18
N ILE A 843 -0.01 13.67 14.54
CA ILE A 843 0.25 13.01 15.82
C ILE A 843 1.24 11.88 15.53
N ALA A 844 2.51 12.07 15.88
CA ALA A 844 3.59 11.12 15.56
C ALA A 844 4.15 10.40 16.79
N ASN A 845 3.83 10.86 18.00
CA ASN A 845 4.32 10.26 19.24
C ASN A 845 3.43 10.60 20.46
N ALA A 846 3.77 10.01 21.61
CA ALA A 846 3.02 10.20 22.86
C ALA A 846 3.01 11.66 23.39
N THR A 847 4.00 12.49 23.04
CA THR A 847 4.03 13.92 23.39
C THR A 847 2.96 14.71 22.64
N ASP A 848 2.79 14.43 21.34
CA ASP A 848 1.75 15.02 20.51
C ASP A 848 0.35 14.65 21.04
N HIS A 849 0.14 13.37 21.35
CA HIS A 849 -1.09 12.89 22.00
C HIS A 849 -1.36 13.57 23.35
N ALA A 850 -0.36 13.64 24.23
CA ALA A 850 -0.50 14.25 25.54
C ALA A 850 -0.79 15.76 25.46
N ALA A 851 -0.21 16.46 24.48
CA ALA A 851 -0.48 17.87 24.22
C ALA A 851 -1.88 18.10 23.63
N LEU A 852 -2.33 17.25 22.70
CA LEU A 852 -3.69 17.28 22.17
C LEU A 852 -4.71 17.06 23.29
N ALA A 853 -4.51 16.02 24.09
CA ALA A 853 -5.31 15.75 25.27
C ALA A 853 -5.30 16.95 26.23
N SER A 854 -4.15 17.58 26.48
CA SER A 854 -4.04 18.78 27.33
C SER A 854 -4.87 19.96 26.81
N LEU A 855 -4.79 20.31 25.52
CA LEU A 855 -5.52 21.45 24.94
C LEU A 855 -7.04 21.21 24.87
N VAL A 856 -7.46 19.98 24.57
CA VAL A 856 -8.88 19.58 24.61
C VAL A 856 -9.38 19.57 26.06
N ASN A 857 -8.62 18.99 27.00
CA ASN A 857 -8.97 18.96 28.43
C ASN A 857 -8.88 20.34 29.10
N ALA A 858 -8.13 21.29 28.54
CA ALA A 858 -8.18 22.70 28.95
C ALA A 858 -9.50 23.37 28.51
N GLY A 859 -10.02 22.97 27.35
CA GLY A 859 -11.14 23.59 26.65
C GLY A 859 -10.72 24.74 25.74
N THR A 860 -9.49 24.69 25.24
CA THR A 860 -8.91 25.71 24.33
C THR A 860 -8.91 25.25 22.87
N MET A 861 -9.00 23.94 22.61
CA MET A 861 -9.11 23.40 21.24
C MET A 861 -10.57 23.29 20.82
N THR A 862 -11.02 24.11 19.86
CA THR A 862 -12.44 24.20 19.47
C THR A 862 -12.86 23.29 18.32
N SER A 863 -11.92 22.90 17.45
CA SER A 863 -12.05 21.87 16.40
C SER A 863 -10.66 21.63 15.77
N GLY A 864 -10.58 20.80 14.73
CA GLY A 864 -9.36 20.51 13.95
C GLY A 864 -9.42 19.14 13.27
N TYR A 865 -8.56 18.92 12.29
CA TYR A 865 -8.32 17.63 11.64
C TYR A 865 -6.98 17.07 12.15
N PHE A 866 -7.00 15.86 12.72
CA PHE A 866 -5.86 15.23 13.39
C PHE A 866 -5.61 13.84 12.81
N ARG A 867 -4.37 13.55 12.41
CA ARG A 867 -3.98 12.27 11.79
C ARG A 867 -2.85 11.62 12.56
N LEU A 868 -2.96 10.32 12.85
CA LEU A 868 -1.80 9.53 13.31
C LEU A 868 -0.83 9.32 12.13
N THR A 869 0.48 9.45 12.39
CA THR A 869 1.54 9.22 11.39
C THR A 869 2.54 8.13 11.82
N ALA A 870 2.29 7.55 13.00
CA ALA A 870 2.98 6.42 13.59
C ALA A 870 2.07 5.84 14.69
N ASP A 871 2.38 4.63 15.16
CA ASP A 871 1.70 4.03 16.31
C ASP A 871 2.13 4.73 17.60
N ILE A 872 1.18 4.92 18.53
CA ILE A 872 1.36 5.77 19.71
C ILE A 872 1.43 4.94 20.99
N GLY A 873 2.63 4.86 21.57
CA GLY A 873 2.90 4.13 22.81
C GLY A 873 3.16 2.64 22.60
N SER A 874 3.52 1.93 23.67
CA SER A 874 3.82 0.49 23.66
C SER A 874 3.42 -0.17 24.99
N GLU A 875 3.70 -1.47 25.16
CA GLU A 875 3.49 -2.15 26.44
C GLU A 875 4.43 -1.62 27.55
N ASP A 876 5.66 -1.23 27.20
CA ASP A 876 6.65 -0.66 28.13
C ASP A 876 6.40 0.83 28.43
N ASP A 877 5.89 1.60 27.46
CA ASP A 877 5.52 3.02 27.61
C ASP A 877 4.10 3.29 27.06
N PRO A 878 3.04 2.93 27.82
CA PRO A 878 1.67 3.00 27.36
C PRO A 878 1.02 4.37 27.59
N VAL A 879 0.15 4.77 26.66
CA VAL A 879 -0.60 6.02 26.73
C VAL A 879 -1.56 6.01 27.92
N ASN A 880 -1.28 6.90 28.88
CA ASN A 880 -2.04 7.02 30.14
C ASN A 880 -2.91 8.29 30.22
N VAL A 881 -2.97 9.11 29.17
CA VAL A 881 -3.74 10.37 29.12
C VAL A 881 -4.94 10.25 28.16
N VAL A 882 -6.12 10.65 28.63
CA VAL A 882 -7.39 10.60 27.90
C VAL A 882 -7.65 11.91 27.14
N ILE A 883 -8.03 11.85 25.85
CA ILE A 883 -8.44 13.05 25.09
C ILE A 883 -9.90 13.42 25.41
N GLY A 884 -10.12 14.61 25.96
CA GLY A 884 -11.46 15.16 26.21
C GLY A 884 -12.08 14.70 27.52
N SER A 885 -12.59 15.67 28.29
CA SER A 885 -13.10 15.52 29.65
C SER A 885 -14.56 15.94 29.78
N TYR A 886 -15.32 15.23 30.61
CA TYR A 886 -16.69 15.59 30.93
C TYR A 886 -16.78 16.75 31.92
N VAL A 887 -17.58 17.78 31.59
CA VAL A 887 -17.88 18.90 32.50
C VAL A 887 -19.32 18.80 33.01
N SER A 888 -20.30 18.84 32.12
CA SER A 888 -21.71 18.59 32.46
C SER A 888 -22.52 18.19 31.23
N SER A 889 -23.77 17.75 31.44
CA SER A 889 -24.69 17.42 30.33
C SER A 889 -25.08 18.62 29.45
N THR A 890 -24.72 19.84 29.88
CA THR A 890 -24.94 21.11 29.19
C THR A 890 -23.63 21.87 28.90
N ASP A 891 -22.47 21.24 29.14
CA ASP A 891 -21.16 21.84 28.94
C ASP A 891 -20.19 20.78 28.39
N TYR A 892 -19.89 20.94 27.11
CA TYR A 892 -18.95 20.11 26.35
C TYR A 892 -17.71 20.92 25.93
N THR A 893 -17.41 22.05 26.61
CA THR A 893 -16.24 22.90 26.29
C THR A 893 -14.90 22.16 26.35
N LYS A 894 -14.83 21.05 27.09
CA LYS A 894 -13.66 20.18 27.22
C LYS A 894 -13.78 18.83 26.50
N ALA A 895 -14.81 18.64 25.67
CA ALA A 895 -14.91 17.48 24.78
C ALA A 895 -14.04 17.67 23.53
N PHE A 896 -13.76 16.59 22.80
CA PHE A 896 -13.19 16.66 21.45
C PHE A 896 -14.27 17.02 20.42
N HIS A 897 -13.99 17.99 19.52
CA HIS A 897 -14.91 18.50 18.48
C HIS A 897 -14.28 18.47 17.07
N GLY A 898 -13.32 17.58 16.82
CA GLY A 898 -12.56 17.51 15.57
C GLY A 898 -12.88 16.29 14.71
N VAL A 899 -12.11 16.14 13.63
CA VAL A 899 -11.95 14.87 12.91
C VAL A 899 -10.64 14.24 13.39
N PHE A 900 -10.69 13.00 13.86
CA PHE A 900 -9.53 12.19 14.18
C PHE A 900 -9.48 10.98 13.25
N ASP A 901 -8.37 10.83 12.53
CA ASP A 901 -8.12 9.76 11.58
C ASP A 901 -6.89 8.97 12.03
N GLY A 902 -7.08 7.73 12.44
CA GLY A 902 -5.98 6.85 12.82
C GLY A 902 -5.12 6.43 11.63
N ASN A 903 -5.59 6.59 10.39
CA ASN A 903 -4.82 6.25 9.18
C ASN A 903 -4.27 4.79 9.18
N GLY A 904 -4.94 3.87 9.90
CA GLY A 904 -4.50 2.49 10.10
C GLY A 904 -3.60 2.25 11.32
N HIS A 905 -3.11 3.30 11.97
CA HIS A 905 -2.21 3.21 13.13
C HIS A 905 -2.91 2.82 14.44
N GLU A 906 -2.09 2.32 15.35
CA GLU A 906 -2.50 1.89 16.67
C GLU A 906 -2.21 2.89 17.79
N VAL A 907 -2.97 2.82 18.89
CA VAL A 907 -2.63 3.48 20.16
C VAL A 907 -2.65 2.47 21.30
N TYR A 908 -1.52 2.30 21.99
CA TYR A 908 -1.41 1.37 23.11
C TYR A 908 -1.79 2.08 24.42
N LEU A 909 -2.90 1.67 25.04
CA LEU A 909 -3.47 2.29 26.23
C LEU A 909 -3.03 1.61 27.54
N GLY A 910 -2.71 2.42 28.55
CA GLY A 910 -2.35 1.99 29.91
C GLY A 910 -3.17 2.74 30.96
N LEU A 911 -4.50 2.63 30.88
CA LEU A 911 -5.40 3.54 31.60
C LEU A 911 -5.88 2.95 32.94
N THR A 912 -5.54 3.62 34.05
CA THR A 912 -6.11 3.35 35.39
C THR A 912 -6.92 4.55 35.92
N PRO A 913 -8.11 4.85 35.35
CA PRO A 913 -8.75 6.14 35.53
C PRO A 913 -9.39 6.36 36.92
N THR A 914 -9.06 7.49 37.54
CA THR A 914 -9.56 7.91 38.85
C THR A 914 -10.94 8.60 38.80
N ALA A 915 -11.64 8.55 37.65
CA ALA A 915 -12.95 9.18 37.44
C ALA A 915 -13.78 8.42 36.38
N GLU A 916 -15.02 8.86 36.16
CA GLU A 916 -15.87 8.41 35.05
C GLU A 916 -15.49 9.11 33.74
N HIS A 917 -15.81 8.48 32.59
CA HIS A 917 -15.51 8.93 31.22
C HIS A 917 -14.03 8.73 30.84
N SER A 918 -13.64 7.51 30.46
CA SER A 918 -12.26 7.20 30.05
C SER A 918 -12.16 6.16 28.93
N GLY A 919 -11.17 6.35 28.06
CA GLY A 919 -10.89 5.65 26.82
C GLY A 919 -9.72 6.34 26.12
N LEU A 920 -9.44 6.06 24.85
CA LEU A 920 -8.62 6.96 24.03
C LEU A 920 -9.21 8.39 24.06
N PHE A 921 -10.54 8.47 23.88
CA PHE A 921 -11.35 9.65 24.10
C PHE A 921 -12.26 9.50 25.35
N GLY A 922 -12.31 10.52 26.21
CA GLY A 922 -13.21 10.55 27.35
C GLY A 922 -14.59 11.09 26.96
N VAL A 923 -14.61 12.23 26.26
CA VAL A 923 -15.84 12.79 25.68
C VAL A 923 -15.58 13.39 24.30
N ALA A 924 -16.41 13.03 23.34
CA ALA A 924 -16.44 13.60 21.98
C ALA A 924 -17.83 14.20 21.69
N SER A 925 -17.88 15.31 20.96
CA SER A 925 -19.10 16.10 20.71
C SER A 925 -19.00 16.74 19.32
N GLY A 926 -19.94 16.46 18.41
CA GLY A 926 -19.86 16.93 17.02
C GLY A 926 -18.62 16.44 16.25
N ALA A 927 -18.01 15.33 16.67
CA ALA A 927 -16.71 14.87 16.19
C ALA A 927 -16.81 13.57 15.38
N THR A 928 -15.85 13.35 14.49
CA THR A 928 -15.65 12.08 13.77
C THR A 928 -14.36 11.44 14.28
N ILE A 929 -14.42 10.17 14.68
CA ILE A 929 -13.25 9.36 15.05
C ILE A 929 -13.26 8.12 14.16
N LYS A 930 -12.21 7.92 13.35
CA LYS A 930 -12.16 6.82 12.39
C LYS A 930 -10.77 6.20 12.24
N ASN A 931 -10.71 5.01 11.64
CA ASN A 931 -9.49 4.34 11.16
C ASN A 931 -8.42 4.10 12.24
N VAL A 932 -8.80 3.96 13.52
CA VAL A 932 -7.88 3.81 14.65
C VAL A 932 -8.09 2.50 15.40
N THR A 933 -6.99 1.82 15.68
CA THR A 933 -6.94 0.61 16.51
C THR A 933 -6.39 0.95 17.90
N VAL A 934 -6.91 0.32 18.96
CA VAL A 934 -6.36 0.49 20.32
C VAL A 934 -6.00 -0.85 20.97
N ARG A 935 -4.85 -0.89 21.65
CA ARG A 935 -4.32 -2.05 22.38
C ARG A 935 -4.12 -1.75 23.87
N GLY A 936 -3.67 -2.74 24.64
CA GLY A 936 -3.34 -2.58 26.06
C GLY A 936 -4.53 -2.80 26.99
N TYR A 937 -4.79 -1.87 27.92
CA TYR A 937 -5.82 -2.06 28.96
C TYR A 937 -6.46 -0.76 29.49
N ILE A 938 -7.67 -0.93 30.03
CA ILE A 938 -8.37 0.06 30.85
C ILE A 938 -8.88 -0.63 32.14
N THR A 939 -8.31 -0.31 33.30
CA THR A 939 -8.67 -0.90 34.60
C THR A 939 -9.16 0.17 35.59
N SER A 940 -10.45 0.12 35.96
CA SER A 940 -11.14 1.23 36.65
C SER A 940 -11.96 0.82 37.89
N THR A 941 -12.31 1.79 38.73
CA THR A 941 -13.36 1.66 39.76
C THR A 941 -14.60 2.53 39.47
N HIS A 942 -14.76 2.96 38.21
CA HIS A 942 -15.72 3.98 37.77
C HIS A 942 -16.41 3.56 36.46
N GLY A 943 -17.65 4.03 36.26
CA GLY A 943 -18.42 3.76 35.04
C GLY A 943 -18.11 4.70 33.88
N ARG A 944 -18.73 4.44 32.71
CA ARG A 944 -18.57 5.21 31.46
C ARG A 944 -17.17 5.05 30.89
N ILE A 945 -16.96 3.91 30.24
CA ILE A 945 -15.68 3.51 29.62
C ILE A 945 -15.94 2.94 28.24
N GLY A 946 -15.10 3.29 27.28
CA GLY A 946 -14.97 2.64 25.98
C GLY A 946 -13.51 2.61 25.57
N GLY A 947 -13.06 1.61 24.80
CA GLY A 947 -11.69 1.57 24.29
C GLY A 947 -11.39 2.79 23.43
N ILE A 948 -12.25 3.05 22.44
CA ILE A 948 -12.18 4.23 21.60
C ILE A 948 -12.73 5.47 22.33
N ALA A 949 -13.98 5.44 22.79
CA ALA A 949 -14.62 6.64 23.36
C ALA A 949 -15.57 6.36 24.52
N ALA A 950 -15.41 7.00 25.68
CA ALA A 950 -16.33 6.76 26.78
C ALA A 950 -17.71 7.43 26.62
N TYR A 951 -17.81 8.59 25.96
CA TYR A 951 -19.09 9.21 25.63
C TYR A 951 -18.99 10.04 24.34
N ILE A 952 -19.75 9.67 23.31
CA ILE A 952 -19.90 10.45 22.07
C ILE A 952 -21.27 11.14 22.03
N THR A 953 -21.37 12.39 21.55
CA THR A 953 -22.66 13.10 21.50
C THR A 953 -22.75 14.18 20.41
N ALA A 954 -23.88 14.88 20.32
CA ALA A 954 -24.13 15.97 19.37
C ALA A 954 -23.80 15.60 17.90
N SER A 955 -24.37 14.50 17.42
CA SER A 955 -24.13 13.94 16.07
C SER A 955 -22.69 13.49 15.79
N SER A 956 -21.94 13.08 16.82
CA SER A 956 -20.63 12.44 16.62
C SER A 956 -20.76 11.07 15.93
N LEU A 957 -19.68 10.67 15.25
CA LEU A 957 -19.53 9.40 14.56
C LEU A 957 -18.26 8.69 15.04
N VAL A 958 -18.36 7.38 15.31
CA VAL A 958 -17.22 6.48 15.42
C VAL A 958 -17.37 5.42 14.33
N GLU A 959 -16.38 5.28 13.46
CA GLU A 959 -16.48 4.53 12.20
C GLU A 959 -15.16 3.82 11.89
N ASN A 960 -15.15 2.54 11.50
CA ASN A 960 -13.92 1.82 11.16
C ASN A 960 -12.83 1.87 12.27
N CYS A 961 -13.22 1.55 13.51
CA CYS A 961 -12.33 1.58 14.68
C CYS A 961 -12.33 0.25 15.44
N TYR A 962 -11.18 -0.12 16.01
CA TYR A 962 -10.96 -1.46 16.56
C TYR A 962 -10.42 -1.45 17.99
N ASN A 963 -10.95 -2.31 18.87
CA ASN A 963 -10.50 -2.46 20.26
C ASN A 963 -9.95 -3.86 20.56
N TYR A 964 -8.64 -3.92 20.76
CA TYR A 964 -7.92 -5.05 21.38
C TYR A 964 -7.48 -4.73 22.83
N ALA A 965 -7.84 -3.55 23.37
CA ALA A 965 -7.55 -3.22 24.77
C ALA A 965 -8.53 -3.91 25.73
N THR A 966 -8.03 -4.60 26.75
CA THR A 966 -8.88 -5.27 27.74
C THR A 966 -9.47 -4.28 28.75
N ILE A 967 -10.80 -4.29 28.91
CA ILE A 967 -11.53 -3.33 29.74
C ILE A 967 -12.08 -4.04 30.99
N THR A 968 -11.69 -3.56 32.17
CA THR A 968 -12.15 -4.09 33.48
C THR A 968 -12.58 -2.96 34.41
N SER A 969 -13.73 -3.09 35.06
CA SER A 969 -14.25 -2.06 36.00
C SER A 969 -14.96 -2.63 37.24
N GLU A 970 -14.75 -2.01 38.41
CA GLU A 970 -15.46 -2.31 39.67
C GLU A 970 -16.15 -1.03 40.23
N THR A 971 -17.40 -0.78 39.86
CA THR A 971 -18.07 0.51 40.12
C THR A 971 -18.61 0.66 41.54
N LYS A 972 -18.18 1.73 42.22
CA LYS A 972 -18.50 2.01 43.63
C LYS A 972 -19.68 2.97 43.84
N GLY A 973 -20.71 2.87 42.98
CA GLY A 973 -22.04 3.45 43.27
C GLY A 973 -22.77 4.24 42.17
N THR A 974 -22.27 4.26 40.92
CA THR A 974 -22.87 5.01 39.80
C THR A 974 -23.24 4.11 38.61
N ASN A 975 -23.95 4.64 37.61
CA ASN A 975 -24.31 3.88 36.41
C ASN A 975 -23.05 3.46 35.63
N GLY A 976 -22.78 2.16 35.65
CA GLY A 976 -21.61 1.52 35.08
C GLY A 976 -21.79 1.17 33.60
N ASP A 977 -21.88 2.18 32.75
CA ASP A 977 -22.03 1.98 31.30
C ASP A 977 -20.64 1.69 30.68
N VAL A 978 -20.39 0.51 30.12
CA VAL A 978 -19.07 0.13 29.55
C VAL A 978 -19.24 -0.62 28.23
N GLY A 979 -18.57 -0.15 27.17
CA GLY A 979 -18.48 -0.81 25.86
C GLY A 979 -17.03 -1.15 25.50
N GLY A 980 -16.80 -2.07 24.57
CA GLY A 980 -15.48 -2.26 23.97
C GLY A 980 -15.08 -1.08 23.08
N ILE A 981 -16.01 -0.56 22.26
CA ILE A 981 -15.79 0.63 21.43
C ILE A 981 -16.26 1.89 22.17
N VAL A 982 -17.53 1.95 22.58
CA VAL A 982 -18.15 3.18 23.16
C VAL A 982 -18.87 2.94 24.49
N GLY A 983 -18.53 3.70 25.53
CA GLY A 983 -19.22 3.63 26.82
C GLY A 983 -20.68 4.10 26.76
N ILE A 984 -20.90 5.30 26.24
CA ILE A 984 -22.24 5.88 25.98
C ILE A 984 -22.29 6.46 24.57
N VAL A 985 -23.28 6.04 23.78
CA VAL A 985 -23.65 6.75 22.54
C VAL A 985 -24.77 7.73 22.87
N GLY A 986 -24.53 9.02 22.74
CA GLY A 986 -25.50 10.09 22.97
C GLY A 986 -26.55 10.21 21.86
N ALA A 987 -27.58 11.02 22.11
CA ALA A 987 -28.59 11.33 21.10
C ALA A 987 -27.94 11.86 19.79
N THR A 988 -28.57 11.51 18.66
CA THR A 988 -28.14 11.77 17.26
C THR A 988 -26.77 11.23 16.84
N SER A 989 -26.03 10.55 17.72
CA SER A 989 -24.71 9.98 17.41
C SER A 989 -24.82 8.50 17.02
N SER A 990 -23.84 7.99 16.27
CA SER A 990 -23.85 6.62 15.72
C SER A 990 -22.48 5.93 15.86
N VAL A 991 -22.49 4.60 15.80
CA VAL A 991 -21.27 3.77 15.72
C VAL A 991 -21.41 2.85 14.51
N LYS A 992 -20.36 2.77 13.68
CA LYS A 992 -20.39 2.08 12.39
C LYS A 992 -19.15 1.23 12.19
N ASP A 993 -19.33 0.01 11.67
CA ASP A 993 -18.24 -0.77 11.07
C ASP A 993 -17.02 -0.93 12.00
N CYS A 994 -17.26 -1.09 13.31
CA CYS A 994 -16.24 -1.17 14.36
C CYS A 994 -16.14 -2.58 14.96
N GLY A 995 -14.92 -3.03 15.27
CA GLY A 995 -14.65 -4.37 15.82
C GLY A 995 -14.07 -4.36 17.24
N ASN A 996 -14.73 -5.03 18.19
CA ASN A 996 -14.13 -5.30 19.51
C ASN A 996 -13.66 -6.74 19.60
N TYR A 997 -12.42 -6.97 20.01
CA TYR A 997 -11.80 -8.31 20.09
C TYR A 997 -11.24 -8.64 21.48
N ALA A 998 -11.27 -7.69 22.42
CA ALA A 998 -10.84 -7.88 23.80
C ALA A 998 -12.00 -7.96 24.81
N SER A 999 -11.71 -8.47 26.01
CA SER A 999 -12.73 -8.70 27.03
C SER A 999 -13.26 -7.40 27.63
N VAL A 1000 -14.57 -7.35 27.85
CA VAL A 1000 -15.27 -6.21 28.46
C VAL A 1000 -15.95 -6.68 29.75
N SER A 1001 -15.32 -6.39 30.88
CA SER A 1001 -15.78 -6.83 32.21
C SER A 1001 -16.14 -5.65 33.10
N ILE A 1002 -17.34 -5.67 33.69
CA ILE A 1002 -17.74 -4.70 34.70
C ILE A 1002 -18.53 -5.32 35.85
N THR A 1003 -18.19 -4.93 37.07
CA THR A 1003 -18.87 -5.30 38.32
C THR A 1003 -19.29 -4.06 39.12
N GLY A 1004 -20.11 -4.24 40.16
CA GLY A 1004 -20.69 -3.16 40.95
C GLY A 1004 -22.21 -3.07 40.82
N ALA A 1005 -22.78 -1.88 40.99
CA ALA A 1005 -24.23 -1.68 41.04
C ALA A 1005 -24.73 -0.77 39.90
N LYS A 1006 -25.72 -1.25 39.13
CA LYS A 1006 -26.28 -0.60 37.92
C LYS A 1006 -25.30 -0.53 36.75
N THR A 1007 -24.65 -1.65 36.46
CA THR A 1007 -23.70 -1.78 35.33
C THR A 1007 -24.40 -2.28 34.07
N ARG A 1008 -23.77 -2.01 32.92
CA ARG A 1008 -24.24 -2.34 31.58
C ARG A 1008 -23.01 -2.60 30.71
N ALA A 1009 -22.76 -3.87 30.40
CA ALA A 1009 -21.65 -4.29 29.55
C ALA A 1009 -22.13 -4.45 28.10
N GLY A 1010 -21.47 -3.80 27.16
CA GLY A 1010 -21.61 -4.05 25.73
C GLY A 1010 -20.28 -4.50 25.13
N GLY A 1011 -20.27 -5.43 24.19
CA GLY A 1011 -19.06 -5.67 23.39
C GLY A 1011 -18.72 -4.45 22.52
N ILE A 1012 -19.73 -3.81 21.91
CA ILE A 1012 -19.55 -2.55 21.18
C ILE A 1012 -19.93 -1.34 22.04
N VAL A 1013 -21.16 -1.31 22.59
CA VAL A 1013 -21.73 -0.12 23.26
C VAL A 1013 -22.28 -0.41 24.67
N GLY A 1014 -21.78 0.28 25.69
CA GLY A 1014 -22.29 0.11 27.07
C GLY A 1014 -23.74 0.58 27.25
N ASN A 1015 -24.08 1.76 26.73
CA ASN A 1015 -25.44 2.30 26.75
C ASN A 1015 -25.73 3.22 25.55
N MET A 1016 -26.79 2.92 24.81
CA MET A 1016 -27.15 3.62 23.58
C MET A 1016 -28.35 4.54 23.76
N LYS A 1017 -28.16 5.82 23.48
CA LYS A 1017 -29.20 6.86 23.33
C LYS A 1017 -29.26 7.44 21.91
N GLY A 1018 -28.34 7.01 21.04
CA GLY A 1018 -28.16 7.49 19.68
C GLY A 1018 -29.06 6.85 18.63
N THR A 1019 -28.66 7.00 17.38
CA THR A 1019 -29.46 6.66 16.20
C THR A 1019 -29.27 5.23 15.74
N GLU A 1020 -28.03 4.78 15.54
CA GLU A 1020 -27.72 3.44 15.03
C GLU A 1020 -26.37 2.92 15.52
N ILE A 1021 -26.32 1.61 15.77
CA ILE A 1021 -25.12 0.78 15.68
C ILE A 1021 -25.29 -0.04 14.40
N THR A 1022 -24.29 -0.05 13.52
CA THR A 1022 -24.35 -0.83 12.27
C THR A 1022 -23.01 -1.43 11.88
N GLY A 1023 -23.00 -2.61 11.27
CA GLY A 1023 -21.77 -3.25 10.75
C GLY A 1023 -20.73 -3.66 11.82
N CYS A 1024 -21.10 -3.63 13.10
CA CYS A 1024 -20.15 -3.79 14.19
C CYS A 1024 -20.01 -5.26 14.63
N VAL A 1025 -18.78 -5.68 14.93
CA VAL A 1025 -18.42 -7.08 15.20
C VAL A 1025 -17.79 -7.21 16.58
N ASN A 1026 -18.27 -8.16 17.39
CA ASN A 1026 -17.75 -8.43 18.73
C ASN A 1026 -17.13 -9.83 18.82
N GLY A 1027 -15.81 -9.91 18.66
CA GLY A 1027 -15.01 -11.12 18.55
C GLY A 1027 -14.97 -11.68 17.12
N THR A 1028 -14.26 -12.77 16.95
CA THR A 1028 -14.32 -13.67 15.79
C THR A 1028 -14.61 -15.10 16.27
N SER A 1029 -14.90 -16.03 15.35
CA SER A 1029 -15.08 -17.45 15.70
C SER A 1029 -13.86 -17.99 16.49
N GLY A 1030 -14.12 -18.56 17.67
CA GLY A 1030 -13.07 -19.07 18.58
C GLY A 1030 -12.47 -18.03 19.55
N THR A 1031 -12.92 -16.77 19.52
CA THR A 1031 -12.45 -15.74 20.47
C THR A 1031 -12.79 -16.09 21.92
N ALA A 1032 -11.75 -16.26 22.75
CA ALA A 1032 -11.89 -16.57 24.18
C ALA A 1032 -12.20 -15.35 25.09
N ALA A 1033 -12.27 -14.14 24.51
CA ALA A 1033 -12.69 -12.94 25.22
C ALA A 1033 -14.20 -12.95 25.51
N THR A 1034 -14.62 -12.26 26.58
CA THR A 1034 -16.03 -12.29 27.04
C THR A 1034 -16.58 -10.89 27.38
N VAL A 1035 -17.90 -10.74 27.28
CA VAL A 1035 -18.64 -9.56 27.74
C VAL A 1035 -19.34 -9.92 29.06
N THR A 1036 -18.80 -9.42 30.18
CA THR A 1036 -19.22 -9.83 31.54
C THR A 1036 -19.77 -8.65 32.35
N SER A 1037 -20.99 -8.79 32.89
CA SER A 1037 -21.61 -7.80 33.78
C SER A 1037 -22.04 -8.43 35.11
N GLY A 1038 -21.30 -8.13 36.17
CA GLY A 1038 -21.43 -8.74 37.50
C GLY A 1038 -22.76 -8.53 38.22
N THR A 1039 -22.81 -8.89 39.49
CA THR A 1039 -24.03 -9.09 40.28
C THR A 1039 -25.01 -7.90 40.26
N ALA A 1040 -26.24 -8.17 39.81
CA ALA A 1040 -27.42 -7.27 39.69
C ALA A 1040 -27.59 -6.44 38.39
N ASN A 1041 -26.97 -6.81 37.26
CA ASN A 1041 -26.77 -5.92 36.10
C ASN A 1041 -27.05 -6.54 34.71
N TYR A 1042 -26.89 -5.73 33.64
CA TYR A 1042 -27.21 -6.09 32.24
C TYR A 1042 -25.96 -6.31 31.37
N ALA A 1043 -26.02 -7.22 30.39
CA ALA A 1043 -24.95 -7.46 29.41
C ALA A 1043 -25.52 -7.77 28.02
N GLY A 1044 -24.88 -7.29 26.96
CA GLY A 1044 -25.17 -7.69 25.59
C GLY A 1044 -23.93 -7.70 24.70
N GLY A 1045 -23.83 -8.67 23.79
CA GLY A 1045 -22.66 -8.80 22.92
C GLY A 1045 -22.43 -7.59 22.02
N ILE A 1046 -23.50 -6.96 21.51
CA ILE A 1046 -23.39 -5.66 20.82
C ILE A 1046 -23.61 -4.50 21.79
N SER A 1047 -24.71 -4.52 22.57
CA SER A 1047 -25.10 -3.39 23.42
C SER A 1047 -25.58 -3.81 24.82
N GLY A 1048 -25.08 -3.15 25.87
CA GLY A 1048 -25.53 -3.40 27.24
C GLY A 1048 -26.95 -2.89 27.52
N SER A 1049 -27.38 -1.81 26.85
CA SER A 1049 -28.70 -1.20 27.03
C SER A 1049 -29.03 -0.19 25.93
N ILE A 1050 -30.32 -0.01 25.65
CA ILE A 1050 -30.86 1.13 24.92
C ILE A 1050 -31.68 1.99 25.89
N ASP A 1051 -31.28 3.26 26.04
CA ASP A 1051 -31.96 4.33 26.80
C ASP A 1051 -32.58 5.42 25.89
N GLY A 1052 -32.30 5.42 24.59
CA GLY A 1052 -32.88 6.36 23.60
C GLY A 1052 -33.98 5.73 22.75
N ALA A 1053 -35.04 6.49 22.45
CA ALA A 1053 -36.12 6.02 21.58
C ALA A 1053 -35.77 6.23 20.09
N GLY A 1054 -36.04 5.22 19.24
CA GLY A 1054 -35.75 5.29 17.80
C GLY A 1054 -34.48 4.57 17.34
N ALA A 1055 -33.73 3.98 18.27
CA ALA A 1055 -32.44 3.34 18.00
C ALA A 1055 -32.56 2.09 17.10
N LYS A 1056 -31.53 1.87 16.27
CA LYS A 1056 -31.30 0.65 15.49
C LYS A 1056 -30.05 -0.10 15.97
N ILE A 1057 -30.04 -1.42 15.81
CA ILE A 1057 -28.83 -2.25 15.82
C ILE A 1057 -28.98 -3.16 14.61
N ASN A 1058 -28.14 -2.99 13.58
CA ASN A 1058 -28.28 -3.69 12.30
C ASN A 1058 -26.95 -4.24 11.80
N ASN A 1059 -26.96 -5.34 11.03
CA ASN A 1059 -25.74 -5.88 10.40
C ASN A 1059 -24.61 -6.12 11.43
N CYS A 1060 -24.93 -6.51 12.68
CA CYS A 1060 -23.95 -6.65 13.76
C CYS A 1060 -23.82 -8.11 14.23
N ILE A 1061 -22.60 -8.57 14.48
CA ILE A 1061 -22.30 -9.96 14.82
C ILE A 1061 -21.61 -10.06 16.18
N ASN A 1062 -22.04 -11.00 17.04
CA ASN A 1062 -21.40 -11.31 18.31
C ASN A 1062 -20.89 -12.75 18.36
N TYR A 1063 -19.56 -12.92 18.44
CA TYR A 1063 -18.91 -14.21 18.68
C TYR A 1063 -18.53 -14.45 20.15
N MET A 1064 -18.30 -13.40 20.95
CA MET A 1064 -17.90 -13.55 22.36
C MET A 1064 -19.03 -14.07 23.25
N ASP A 1065 -18.69 -14.91 24.23
CA ASP A 1065 -19.59 -15.28 25.32
C ASP A 1065 -20.06 -14.04 26.12
N VAL A 1066 -21.36 -13.97 26.38
CA VAL A 1066 -22.02 -12.87 27.09
C VAL A 1066 -22.56 -13.36 28.43
N SER A 1067 -22.07 -12.80 29.54
CA SER A 1067 -22.44 -13.21 30.89
C SER A 1067 -22.99 -12.05 31.74
N GLY A 1068 -24.02 -12.31 32.55
CA GLY A 1068 -24.48 -11.33 33.52
C GLY A 1068 -25.65 -11.75 34.41
N ALA A 1069 -26.18 -10.82 35.21
CA ALA A 1069 -27.01 -11.18 36.37
C ALA A 1069 -28.52 -10.88 36.28
N LYS A 1070 -28.98 -9.92 35.45
CA LYS A 1070 -30.41 -9.55 35.35
C LYS A 1070 -31.04 -9.72 33.97
N GLY A 1071 -30.36 -9.25 32.94
CA GLY A 1071 -30.82 -9.27 31.55
C GLY A 1071 -29.62 -9.44 30.64
N VAL A 1072 -29.52 -10.60 30.02
CA VAL A 1072 -28.36 -11.03 29.22
C VAL A 1072 -28.85 -11.52 27.86
N GLY A 1073 -28.22 -11.06 26.78
CA GLY A 1073 -28.53 -11.56 25.44
C GLY A 1073 -27.40 -11.33 24.45
N GLY A 1074 -27.38 -12.11 23.36
CA GLY A 1074 -26.30 -12.08 22.37
C GLY A 1074 -26.12 -10.71 21.71
N ILE A 1075 -27.21 -9.97 21.48
CA ILE A 1075 -27.16 -8.64 20.88
C ILE A 1075 -27.37 -7.54 21.93
N LEU A 1076 -28.42 -7.63 22.77
CA LEU A 1076 -28.84 -6.55 23.66
C LEU A 1076 -29.21 -7.02 25.09
N GLY A 1077 -28.61 -6.40 26.10
CA GLY A 1077 -28.95 -6.66 27.52
C GLY A 1077 -30.31 -6.10 27.98
N LEU A 1078 -30.64 -4.86 27.61
CA LEU A 1078 -31.89 -4.18 28.03
C LEU A 1078 -32.46 -3.24 26.96
N LEU A 1079 -33.76 -3.36 26.68
CA LEU A 1079 -34.57 -2.37 25.96
C LEU A 1079 -35.60 -1.73 26.92
N ASN A 1080 -35.54 -0.40 27.09
CA ASN A 1080 -36.26 0.31 28.16
C ASN A 1080 -37.29 1.39 27.72
N PRO A 1081 -36.99 2.33 26.80
CA PRO A 1081 -37.87 3.48 26.53
C PRO A 1081 -39.06 3.11 25.64
N ALA A 1082 -40.19 3.79 25.83
CA ALA A 1082 -41.25 3.79 24.82
C ALA A 1082 -40.75 4.38 23.48
N GLY A 1083 -40.98 3.68 22.37
CA GLY A 1083 -40.44 4.05 21.07
C GLY A 1083 -40.72 3.00 19.99
N THR A 1084 -40.24 3.26 18.78
CA THR A 1084 -40.14 2.27 17.70
C THR A 1084 -38.66 1.91 17.49
N TYR A 1085 -38.35 0.64 17.32
CA TYR A 1085 -37.00 0.11 17.17
C TYR A 1085 -36.98 -0.90 16.03
N ASN A 1086 -35.88 -0.94 15.28
CA ASN A 1086 -35.67 -1.90 14.20
C ASN A 1086 -34.29 -2.54 14.37
N PHE A 1087 -34.26 -3.86 14.56
CA PHE A 1087 -33.04 -4.66 14.51
C PHE A 1087 -33.12 -5.57 13.27
N ALA A 1088 -32.17 -5.44 12.35
CA ALA A 1088 -32.12 -6.21 11.12
C ALA A 1088 -30.74 -6.86 10.90
N ASN A 1089 -30.70 -8.11 10.44
CA ASN A 1089 -29.43 -8.80 10.08
C ASN A 1089 -28.41 -8.84 11.23
N ASN A 1090 -28.83 -9.25 12.44
CA ASN A 1090 -27.90 -9.36 13.59
C ASN A 1090 -27.73 -10.81 14.01
N GLU A 1091 -26.51 -11.22 14.30
CA GLU A 1091 -26.15 -12.62 14.50
C GLU A 1091 -25.43 -12.82 15.83
N ASN A 1092 -25.83 -13.86 16.58
CA ASN A 1092 -25.14 -14.28 17.79
C ASN A 1092 -24.61 -15.71 17.65
N TYR A 1093 -23.31 -15.87 17.85
CA TYR A 1093 -22.60 -17.14 17.96
C TYR A 1093 -22.08 -17.39 19.40
N GLY A 1094 -21.92 -16.34 20.21
CA GLY A 1094 -21.43 -16.43 21.59
C GLY A 1094 -22.43 -17.04 22.58
N THR A 1095 -21.92 -17.70 23.62
CA THR A 1095 -22.73 -18.34 24.67
C THR A 1095 -23.39 -17.29 25.55
N VAL A 1096 -24.71 -17.38 25.74
CA VAL A 1096 -25.48 -16.49 26.62
C VAL A 1096 -25.66 -17.15 28.00
N SER A 1097 -25.13 -16.52 29.04
CA SER A 1097 -25.03 -17.09 30.39
C SER A 1097 -25.53 -16.17 31.49
N VAL A 1098 -26.37 -16.68 32.41
CA VAL A 1098 -26.78 -15.93 33.61
C VAL A 1098 -26.03 -16.39 34.86
N THR A 1099 -25.33 -15.45 35.50
CA THR A 1099 -24.51 -15.66 36.69
C THR A 1099 -25.14 -15.02 37.92
N GLY A 1100 -25.56 -15.84 38.89
CA GLY A 1100 -25.94 -15.41 40.23
C GLY A 1100 -27.42 -15.64 40.59
N GLY A 1101 -27.66 -16.68 41.40
CA GLY A 1101 -28.92 -16.85 42.15
C GLY A 1101 -28.80 -16.22 43.53
N GLY A 1102 -29.20 -14.94 43.70
CA GLY A 1102 -28.98 -14.24 44.96
C GLY A 1102 -29.72 -12.91 45.17
N ALA A 1103 -30.82 -12.97 45.93
CA ALA A 1103 -31.26 -11.93 46.87
C ALA A 1103 -31.65 -10.51 46.36
N LEU A 1104 -32.22 -10.36 45.16
CA LEU A 1104 -33.17 -9.26 44.87
C LEU A 1104 -34.41 -9.82 44.14
N GLY A 1105 -35.59 -9.27 44.45
CA GLY A 1105 -36.89 -9.79 44.00
C GLY A 1105 -37.32 -9.38 42.58
N GLU A 1106 -36.40 -9.43 41.61
CA GLU A 1106 -36.72 -9.34 40.18
C GLU A 1106 -36.38 -10.67 39.51
N THR A 1107 -37.06 -11.02 38.41
CA THR A 1107 -36.77 -12.24 37.64
C THR A 1107 -35.45 -12.07 36.87
N ASN A 1108 -34.54 -13.04 37.00
CA ASN A 1108 -33.37 -13.15 36.14
C ASN A 1108 -33.81 -13.54 34.72
N GLN A 1109 -33.32 -12.84 33.70
CA GLN A 1109 -33.75 -13.01 32.30
C GLN A 1109 -32.54 -13.20 31.38
N ALA A 1110 -32.62 -14.22 30.53
CA ALA A 1110 -31.64 -14.57 29.51
C ALA A 1110 -32.40 -14.83 28.22
N GLY A 1111 -32.09 -14.12 27.14
CA GLY A 1111 -32.80 -14.25 25.86
C GLY A 1111 -31.81 -14.17 24.71
N LYS A 1112 -31.96 -15.05 23.73
CA LYS A 1112 -30.94 -15.32 22.70
C LYS A 1112 -30.40 -14.05 22.04
N LEU A 1113 -31.30 -13.18 21.55
CA LEU A 1113 -30.91 -11.86 21.02
C LEU A 1113 -31.05 -10.75 22.06
N ILE A 1114 -32.15 -10.75 22.84
CA ILE A 1114 -32.49 -9.65 23.76
C ILE A 1114 -32.80 -10.18 25.18
N GLY A 1115 -31.99 -9.73 26.14
CA GLY A 1115 -32.03 -10.20 27.53
C GLY A 1115 -33.18 -9.66 28.39
N ARG A 1116 -33.72 -8.46 28.11
CA ARG A 1116 -34.90 -7.91 28.79
C ARG A 1116 -35.57 -6.77 28.02
N VAL A 1117 -36.91 -6.75 28.02
CA VAL A 1117 -37.72 -5.63 27.50
C VAL A 1117 -38.64 -5.08 28.60
N ALA A 1118 -38.50 -3.80 28.96
CA ALA A 1118 -39.08 -3.23 30.17
C ALA A 1118 -40.37 -2.42 29.95
N GLY A 1119 -41.54 -3.05 30.16
CA GLY A 1119 -42.72 -2.43 30.80
C GLY A 1119 -43.38 -1.18 30.19
N GLN A 1120 -43.01 -0.73 28.98
CA GLN A 1120 -43.51 0.46 28.29
C GLN A 1120 -44.15 0.13 26.92
N LYS A 1121 -44.73 1.13 26.24
CA LYS A 1121 -45.20 0.96 24.86
C LYS A 1121 -44.02 0.97 23.88
N ILE A 1122 -43.53 -0.23 23.57
CA ILE A 1122 -42.42 -0.48 22.65
C ILE A 1122 -42.99 -1.11 21.37
N ASN A 1123 -42.62 -0.57 20.21
CA ASN A 1123 -42.84 -1.19 18.91
C ASN A 1123 -41.48 -1.73 18.43
N LEU A 1124 -41.20 -3.01 18.60
CA LEU A 1124 -39.95 -3.63 18.18
C LEU A 1124 -40.19 -4.45 16.92
N THR A 1125 -39.41 -4.17 15.88
CA THR A 1125 -39.26 -5.00 14.69
C THR A 1125 -37.91 -5.71 14.77
N VAL A 1126 -37.92 -7.03 14.61
CA VAL A 1126 -36.73 -7.88 14.43
C VAL A 1126 -36.86 -8.56 13.07
N VAL A 1127 -35.88 -8.37 12.19
CA VAL A 1127 -35.87 -8.94 10.84
C VAL A 1127 -34.56 -9.70 10.60
N ASP A 1128 -34.62 -10.92 10.08
CA ASP A 1128 -33.43 -11.67 9.65
C ASP A 1128 -32.29 -11.69 10.68
N CYS A 1129 -32.63 -11.80 11.97
CA CYS A 1129 -31.65 -11.90 13.05
C CYS A 1129 -31.56 -13.35 13.54
N TYR A 1130 -30.33 -13.85 13.68
CA TYR A 1130 -30.03 -15.26 13.90
C TYR A 1130 -29.31 -15.49 15.23
N ASP A 1131 -29.56 -16.65 15.84
CA ASP A 1131 -28.81 -17.12 17.00
C ASP A 1131 -28.37 -18.56 16.76
N GLN A 1132 -27.06 -18.76 16.80
CA GLN A 1132 -26.33 -20.02 16.78
C GLN A 1132 -25.61 -20.27 18.13
N GLY A 1133 -25.67 -19.31 19.05
CA GLY A 1133 -25.02 -19.39 20.35
C GLY A 1133 -25.69 -20.39 21.30
N THR A 1134 -24.91 -20.89 22.27
CA THR A 1134 -25.45 -21.79 23.31
C THR A 1134 -26.05 -20.98 24.45
N LEU A 1135 -27.24 -21.37 24.92
CA LEU A 1135 -27.84 -20.78 26.13
C LEU A 1135 -27.55 -21.67 27.35
N ALA A 1136 -26.72 -21.18 28.29
CA ALA A 1136 -26.26 -21.98 29.43
C ALA A 1136 -27.31 -22.13 30.57
N THR A 1137 -28.51 -21.56 30.42
CA THR A 1137 -29.58 -21.59 31.44
C THR A 1137 -30.96 -21.76 30.82
N SER A 1138 -31.94 -22.29 31.57
CA SER A 1138 -33.20 -22.80 31.00
C SER A 1138 -34.28 -21.71 30.73
N ILE A 1139 -34.07 -20.82 29.74
CA ILE A 1139 -35.02 -19.75 29.35
C ILE A 1139 -35.10 -19.62 27.81
N SER A 1140 -36.01 -20.35 27.18
CA SER A 1140 -36.01 -20.61 25.72
C SER A 1140 -36.77 -19.57 24.87
N ASP A 1141 -36.39 -18.30 24.90
CA ASP A 1141 -36.99 -17.25 24.06
C ASP A 1141 -35.93 -16.38 23.35
N VAL A 1142 -36.24 -15.98 22.10
CA VAL A 1142 -35.47 -15.00 21.32
C VAL A 1142 -35.35 -13.64 22.05
N VAL A 1143 -36.41 -13.29 22.79
CA VAL A 1143 -36.53 -12.09 23.62
C VAL A 1143 -37.10 -12.49 24.98
N ALA A 1144 -36.27 -12.51 26.02
CA ALA A 1144 -36.75 -12.86 27.35
C ALA A 1144 -37.67 -11.76 27.91
N SER A 1145 -38.82 -12.16 28.46
CA SER A 1145 -39.86 -11.19 28.82
C SER A 1145 -40.65 -11.49 30.09
N GLU A 1146 -40.91 -10.43 30.85
CA GLU A 1146 -42.17 -10.26 31.55
C GLU A 1146 -42.79 -8.91 31.14
N GLY A 1147 -43.80 -8.95 30.26
CA GLY A 1147 -44.79 -7.87 30.13
C GLY A 1147 -44.73 -6.94 28.92
N ALA A 1148 -43.96 -7.22 27.86
CA ALA A 1148 -43.98 -6.41 26.63
C ALA A 1148 -45.40 -6.27 26.01
N THR A 1149 -46.23 -7.30 26.14
CA THR A 1149 -47.64 -7.34 25.70
C THR A 1149 -48.62 -6.63 26.64
N ALA A 1150 -48.21 -6.21 27.85
CA ALA A 1150 -49.13 -5.77 28.90
C ALA A 1150 -49.52 -4.27 28.87
N LYS A 1151 -48.90 -3.44 28.00
CA LYS A 1151 -49.22 -2.00 27.86
C LYS A 1151 -49.34 -1.50 26.41
N GLY A 1152 -49.68 -2.38 25.47
CA GLY A 1152 -50.12 -1.97 24.12
C GLY A 1152 -49.02 -1.50 23.16
N GLY A 1153 -47.82 -2.09 23.27
CA GLY A 1153 -46.80 -2.11 22.22
C GLY A 1153 -47.03 -3.23 21.21
N THR A 1154 -46.10 -3.39 20.27
CA THR A 1154 -46.10 -4.46 19.24
C THR A 1154 -44.72 -5.08 19.09
N LEU A 1155 -44.65 -6.40 18.98
CA LEU A 1155 -43.46 -7.12 18.54
C LEU A 1155 -43.76 -7.71 17.16
N THR A 1156 -42.86 -7.47 16.20
CA THR A 1156 -42.89 -8.06 14.87
C THR A 1156 -41.58 -8.82 14.67
N VAL A 1157 -41.66 -10.11 14.35
CA VAL A 1157 -40.52 -10.96 13.98
C VAL A 1157 -40.82 -11.59 12.62
N SER A 1158 -39.90 -11.49 11.68
CA SER A 1158 -40.09 -11.88 10.28
C SER A 1158 -38.76 -12.10 9.57
N ASN A 1159 -38.76 -12.87 8.49
CA ASN A 1159 -37.61 -13.01 7.59
C ASN A 1159 -37.95 -12.41 6.21
N THR A 1160 -36.94 -12.04 5.40
CA THR A 1160 -37.14 -11.35 4.11
C THR A 1160 -38.06 -12.06 3.12
N ASP A 1161 -38.19 -13.40 3.22
CA ASP A 1161 -39.05 -14.23 2.36
C ASP A 1161 -40.55 -13.92 2.49
N GLY A 1162 -40.96 -13.10 3.47
CA GLY A 1162 -42.35 -12.72 3.70
C GLY A 1162 -43.22 -13.84 4.30
N ALA A 1163 -42.64 -15.01 4.56
CA ALA A 1163 -43.27 -16.06 5.34
C ALA A 1163 -43.40 -15.64 6.82
N PRO A 1164 -44.56 -15.84 7.47
CA PRO A 1164 -44.62 -15.74 8.93
C PRO A 1164 -43.75 -16.85 9.53
N ALA A 1165 -42.81 -16.49 10.39
CA ALA A 1165 -41.73 -17.35 10.89
C ALA A 1165 -42.18 -18.81 11.14
N THR A 1166 -41.75 -19.71 10.28
CA THR A 1166 -42.14 -21.12 10.35
C THR A 1166 -41.44 -21.78 11.53
N LYS A 1167 -42.22 -22.39 12.43
CA LYS A 1167 -41.69 -23.20 13.54
C LYS A 1167 -41.03 -24.47 13.00
N THR A 1168 -39.75 -24.39 12.65
CA THR A 1168 -38.97 -25.47 12.05
C THR A 1168 -37.58 -25.59 12.67
N GLY A 1169 -37.48 -26.36 13.76
CA GLY A 1169 -36.21 -26.85 14.32
C GLY A 1169 -35.63 -26.02 15.46
N ASN A 1170 -35.92 -26.46 16.70
CA ASN A 1170 -35.33 -26.05 17.99
C ASN A 1170 -35.40 -24.55 18.38
N ASP A 1171 -36.07 -24.29 19.50
CA ASP A 1171 -36.31 -22.96 20.09
C ASP A 1171 -35.01 -22.17 20.41
#